data_AF-A0A971FF90-F1
#
_entry.id   AF-A0A971FF90-F1
#
_cell.length_a   1.000
_cell.length_b   1.000
_cell.length_c   1.000
_cell.angle_alpha   90.00
_cell.angle_beta   90.00
_cell.angle_gamma   90.00
#
_symmetry.space_group_name_H-M   'P 1'
#
loop_
_entity.id
_entity.type
_entity.pdbx_description
1 polymer ?
#
loop_
_entity_poly.entity_id
_entity_poly.type
_entity_poly.pdbx_seq_one_letter_code
_entity_poly.pdbx_strand_id
1 'polypeptide(L)'
;MKHSSQEKNRILLTGIVLLLLAIGNSTAFGDPPETINIRGQLLDASGLALSGARDYRVQFYDAAAAGAPLGEAITGQAELSPEGLFNLQIVLPPQALLAPEAWYELAVSSGAVPGPLTGSDLFPDRVKVESVPFALQSAEANHVEVPAVGSGIVTDSEFNALSGVTSAIQEQLDEKANAADVYTKTEVDTTQGLQDDEIALKAYTADVVAKAGDTMTGPLEMTPSTAPGTVTDKLYNVGGALQWNGNPAYRFPWTVAGADVQMAGNNGYIVDSSTLLTLTLPPSSSLAIGDTVRLNGIGAGGWKIGQNPSQSILLGNLRIESTSPGTWTECGPTQYWLKTASSADGTRLAAATNGEYLYTSADAGATWTARATQEPWHGIASSADGTKLAAVVYGGYVYTSADYGASWTEHIIIGEEGEGEPDPFTEKYWTDVASSADGARLVTCAWADYLYTSTDLGATWTAHMTDAERWWYCVASNADGTHLVAGVLDGYLYTSTDSGNTWTARMTDTGRYWSVLASSADGSNLLGGSSNGYLYVSTDFGATWTARFTDANRGWKGVACSQDGLRMFAIANSNGAYMSTDEGATWTAVGPARNYEGASASADGMQLFTTTYGPGRLYIFRLANAFLASTTAGTGGYLSGSQNSTIEIQYIGNDTFTPLTFAGSFSAN
;
A
#
# COMPACT_ATOMS: atom_id res chain seq x y z
N MET A 1 -22.68 -30.86 48.75
CA MET A 1 -22.91 -31.75 47.59
C MET A 1 -23.01 -30.91 46.33
N LYS A 2 -22.94 -31.55 45.16
CA LYS A 2 -23.32 -31.07 43.80
C LYS A 2 -24.38 -29.95 43.75
N HIS A 3 -24.40 -29.03 42.79
CA HIS A 3 -23.52 -28.76 41.63
C HIS A 3 -23.57 -27.24 41.33
N SER A 4 -22.56 -26.70 40.66
CA SER A 4 -22.71 -25.54 39.77
C SER A 4 -21.83 -25.77 38.54
N SER A 5 -22.32 -25.40 37.37
CA SER A 5 -21.66 -25.61 36.08
C SER A 5 -21.13 -24.28 35.55
N GLN A 6 -19.80 -24.14 35.46
CA GLN A 6 -19.24 -23.24 34.46
C GLN A 6 -19.29 -23.95 33.11
N GLU A 7 -20.11 -23.43 32.21
CA GLU A 7 -20.05 -23.80 30.80
C GLU A 7 -18.81 -23.17 30.16
N LYS A 8 -18.29 -23.82 29.11
CA LYS A 8 -16.98 -23.48 28.55
C LYS A 8 -17.14 -22.52 27.38
N ASN A 9 -16.64 -21.29 27.55
CA ASN A 9 -16.26 -20.47 26.40
C ASN A 9 -15.24 -21.27 25.57
N ARG A 10 -15.55 -21.49 24.29
CA ARG A 10 -14.73 -22.27 23.36
C ARG A 10 -14.09 -21.34 22.34
N ILE A 11 -12.79 -21.11 22.50
CA ILE A 11 -11.94 -20.59 21.43
C ILE A 11 -11.30 -21.82 20.76
N LEU A 12 -11.34 -21.88 19.42
CA LEU A 12 -10.49 -22.79 18.65
C LEU A 12 -9.26 -22.02 18.17
N LEU A 13 -8.07 -22.54 18.48
CA LEU A 13 -6.80 -22.09 17.90
C LEU A 13 -6.20 -23.24 17.09
N THR A 14 -5.59 -22.91 15.95
CA THR A 14 -4.76 -23.83 15.15
C THR A 14 -3.48 -23.09 14.77
N GLY A 15 -2.39 -23.36 15.49
CA GLY A 15 -1.08 -22.75 15.23
C GLY A 15 -0.14 -23.72 14.53
N ILE A 16 0.75 -23.20 13.68
CA ILE A 16 1.88 -23.92 13.09
C ILE A 16 3.13 -23.06 13.27
N VAL A 17 4.25 -23.69 13.64
CA VAL A 17 5.53 -23.03 13.92
C VAL A 17 6.48 -23.22 12.74
N LEU A 18 7.24 -22.19 12.39
CA LEU A 18 8.55 -22.36 11.76
C LEU A 18 9.56 -21.35 12.31
N LEU A 19 10.84 -21.72 12.27
CA LEU A 19 11.97 -21.01 12.88
C LEU A 19 12.72 -20.20 11.81
N LEU A 20 13.07 -18.94 12.09
CA LEU A 20 14.11 -18.20 11.35
C LEU A 20 15.35 -18.00 12.23
N LEU A 21 16.54 -18.25 11.68
CA LEU A 21 17.79 -17.73 12.22
C LEU A 21 18.13 -16.40 11.54
N ALA A 22 18.53 -15.41 12.32
CA ALA A 22 18.95 -14.10 11.83
C ALA A 22 20.48 -14.02 11.68
N ILE A 23 20.98 -13.61 10.51
CA ILE A 23 22.36 -13.16 10.30
C ILE A 23 22.39 -12.07 9.20
N GLY A 24 23.00 -10.90 9.48
CA GLY A 24 23.78 -10.17 8.48
C GLY A 24 23.14 -9.01 7.69
N ASN A 25 22.99 -7.85 8.36
CA ASN A 25 23.25 -6.50 7.82
C ASN A 25 22.63 -6.05 6.46
N SER A 26 21.42 -5.49 6.50
CA SER A 26 21.09 -4.23 5.78
C SER A 26 19.86 -3.57 6.42
N THR A 27 19.94 -2.29 6.77
CA THR A 27 18.89 -1.60 7.56
C THR A 27 17.93 -0.79 6.69
N ALA A 28 16.80 -1.39 6.33
CA ALA A 28 15.61 -0.70 5.80
C ALA A 28 14.36 -1.57 6.04
N PHE A 29 13.96 -1.72 7.31
CA PHE A 29 12.64 -2.28 7.66
C PHE A 29 11.70 -1.10 7.91
N GLY A 30 10.50 -1.13 7.31
CA GLY A 30 9.43 -0.22 7.70
C GLY A 30 9.01 -0.46 9.14
N ASP A 31 8.58 0.59 9.84
CA ASP A 31 8.27 0.50 11.27
C ASP A 31 7.23 -0.59 11.56
N PRO A 32 7.47 -1.49 12.54
CA PRO A 32 6.50 -2.50 12.91
C PRO A 32 5.22 -1.83 13.43
N PRO A 33 4.03 -2.38 13.16
CA PRO A 33 2.77 -1.71 13.45
C PRO A 33 2.62 -1.41 14.94
N GLU A 34 2.79 -0.15 15.33
CA GLU A 34 2.80 0.30 16.72
C GLU A 34 1.47 0.05 17.45
N THR A 35 0.37 -0.20 16.73
CA THR A 35 -0.94 -0.46 17.34
C THR A 35 -1.54 -1.80 16.93
N ILE A 36 -1.96 -2.60 17.92
CA ILE A 36 -2.83 -3.76 17.71
C ILE A 36 -4.31 -3.37 17.84
N ASN A 37 -5.21 -4.14 17.23
CA ASN A 37 -6.66 -4.00 17.40
C ASN A 37 -7.20 -5.22 18.16
N ILE A 38 -7.65 -5.03 19.41
CA ILE A 38 -8.31 -6.08 20.20
C ILE A 38 -9.82 -5.98 20.00
N ARG A 39 -10.47 -7.08 19.62
CA ARG A 39 -11.89 -7.14 19.27
C ARG A 39 -12.60 -8.26 19.99
N GLY A 40 -13.90 -8.09 20.19
CA GLY A 40 -14.76 -9.12 20.74
C GLY A 40 -16.22 -8.70 20.78
N GLN A 41 -17.04 -9.64 21.27
CA GLN A 41 -18.43 -9.40 21.65
C GLN A 41 -18.53 -9.60 23.16
N LEU A 42 -19.09 -8.64 23.88
CA LEU A 42 -19.35 -8.76 25.32
C LEU A 42 -20.81 -9.18 25.54
N LEU A 43 -20.98 -10.36 26.14
CA LEU A 43 -22.27 -10.92 26.52
C LEU A 43 -22.39 -10.99 28.05
N ASP A 44 -23.60 -10.90 28.57
CA ASP A 44 -23.90 -11.18 29.97
C ASP A 44 -23.96 -12.69 30.27
N ALA A 45 -24.14 -13.04 31.55
CA ALA A 45 -24.23 -14.43 32.01
C ALA A 45 -25.47 -15.19 31.51
N SER A 46 -26.36 -14.57 30.73
CA SER A 46 -27.49 -15.19 30.04
C SER A 46 -27.30 -15.27 28.51
N GLY A 47 -26.20 -14.73 27.98
CA GLY A 47 -25.90 -14.67 26.55
C GLY A 47 -26.48 -13.45 25.83
N LEU A 48 -26.97 -12.44 26.55
CA LEU A 48 -27.47 -11.18 25.97
C LEU A 48 -26.33 -10.18 25.78
N ALA A 49 -26.38 -9.41 24.69
CA ALA A 49 -25.39 -8.37 24.39
C ALA A 49 -25.38 -7.24 25.41
N LEU A 50 -24.17 -6.80 25.80
CA LEU A 50 -23.96 -5.64 26.67
C LEU A 50 -23.47 -4.45 25.84
N SER A 51 -24.20 -3.32 25.87
CA SER A 51 -23.89 -2.13 25.07
C SER A 51 -23.33 -0.95 25.88
N GLY A 52 -22.89 0.08 25.16
CA GLY A 52 -22.43 1.39 25.66
C GLY A 52 -21.05 1.38 26.32
N ALA A 53 -20.54 2.57 26.65
CA ALA A 53 -19.22 2.80 27.26
C ALA A 53 -18.90 1.85 28.44
N ARG A 54 -17.86 1.02 28.29
CA ARG A 54 -17.31 0.10 29.31
C ARG A 54 -15.86 0.43 29.60
N ASP A 55 -15.49 0.51 30.88
CA ASP A 55 -14.09 0.59 31.29
C ASP A 55 -13.34 -0.69 30.84
N TYR A 56 -12.11 -0.53 30.33
CA TYR A 56 -11.23 -1.64 29.95
C TYR A 56 -9.82 -1.51 30.54
N ARG A 57 -9.12 -2.65 30.63
CA ARG A 57 -7.67 -2.76 30.89
C ARG A 57 -7.06 -3.76 29.93
N VAL A 58 -5.90 -3.41 29.37
CA VAL A 58 -5.00 -4.29 28.63
C VAL A 58 -3.63 -4.26 29.29
N GLN A 59 -3.03 -5.42 29.52
CA GLN A 59 -1.68 -5.54 30.05
C GLN A 59 -0.90 -6.58 29.26
N PHE A 60 0.31 -6.24 28.84
CA PHE A 60 1.22 -7.16 28.16
C PHE A 60 2.13 -7.88 29.15
N TYR A 61 2.53 -9.10 28.80
CA TYR A 61 3.37 -10.01 29.58
C TYR A 61 4.29 -10.84 28.68
N ASP A 62 5.43 -11.29 29.21
CA ASP A 62 6.40 -12.15 28.49
C ASP A 62 5.97 -13.62 28.33
N ALA A 63 4.93 -14.06 29.04
CA ALA A 63 4.44 -15.43 28.99
C ALA A 63 2.92 -15.56 29.23
N ALA A 64 2.36 -16.61 28.61
CA ALA A 64 0.94 -17.00 28.67
C ALA A 64 0.37 -17.13 30.09
N ALA A 65 1.20 -17.56 31.06
CA ALA A 65 0.85 -17.68 32.47
C ALA A 65 2.05 -17.32 33.34
N ALA A 66 1.80 -16.64 34.47
CA ALA A 66 2.80 -16.23 35.46
C ALA A 66 3.99 -15.36 34.96
N GLY A 67 3.96 -14.91 33.71
CA GLY A 67 4.97 -14.01 33.13
C GLY A 67 5.04 -12.63 33.78
N ALA A 68 6.16 -11.94 33.58
CA ALA A 68 6.41 -10.57 34.04
C ALA A 68 5.73 -9.53 33.12
N PRO A 69 5.27 -8.38 33.64
CA PRO A 69 4.57 -7.37 32.85
C PRO A 69 5.54 -6.61 31.92
N LEU A 70 5.15 -6.51 30.64
CA LEU A 70 5.87 -5.79 29.59
C LEU A 70 5.31 -4.37 29.47
N GLY A 71 5.77 -3.48 30.35
CA GLY A 71 5.30 -2.10 30.44
C GLY A 71 4.04 -1.94 31.31
N GLU A 72 3.52 -0.70 31.36
CA GLU A 72 2.36 -0.35 32.17
C GLU A 72 1.03 -0.84 31.58
N ALA A 73 0.01 -0.93 32.43
CA ALA A 73 -1.35 -1.28 32.02
C ALA A 73 -2.00 -0.13 31.23
N ILE A 74 -2.54 -0.43 30.06
CA ILE A 74 -3.28 0.51 29.23
C ILE A 74 -4.77 0.42 29.60
N THR A 75 -5.39 1.55 29.91
CA THR A 75 -6.80 1.63 30.32
C THR A 75 -7.54 2.72 29.54
N GLY A 76 -8.86 2.59 29.47
CA GLY A 76 -9.73 3.55 28.79
C GLY A 76 -11.19 3.10 28.83
N GLN A 77 -12.01 3.66 27.94
CA GLN A 77 -13.39 3.23 27.73
C GLN A 77 -13.59 2.70 26.31
N ALA A 78 -14.33 1.60 26.22
CA ALA A 78 -14.74 0.92 25.01
C ALA A 78 -16.21 1.26 24.74
N GLU A 79 -16.54 1.82 23.58
CA GLU A 79 -17.95 1.91 23.17
C GLU A 79 -18.40 0.58 22.56
N LEU A 80 -19.46 0.01 23.12
CA LEU A 80 -20.03 -1.27 22.68
C LEU A 80 -21.32 -1.04 21.91
N SER A 81 -21.45 -1.68 20.75
CA SER A 81 -22.66 -1.62 19.91
C SER A 81 -23.88 -2.26 20.61
N PRO A 82 -25.12 -2.09 20.09
CA PRO A 82 -26.30 -2.81 20.59
C PRO A 82 -26.15 -4.34 20.58
N GLU A 83 -25.31 -4.87 19.68
CA GLU A 83 -24.93 -6.27 19.54
C GLU A 83 -23.75 -6.66 20.45
N GLY A 84 -23.23 -5.72 21.25
CA GLY A 84 -22.14 -5.92 22.21
C GLY A 84 -20.75 -5.96 21.61
N LEU A 85 -20.58 -5.55 20.36
CA LEU A 85 -19.30 -5.56 19.65
C LEU A 85 -18.42 -4.39 20.08
N PHE A 86 -17.12 -4.63 20.26
CA PHE A 86 -16.12 -3.59 20.56
C PHE A 86 -14.84 -3.72 19.72
N ASN A 87 -14.13 -2.60 19.56
CA ASN A 87 -12.77 -2.54 19.04
C ASN A 87 -11.90 -1.61 19.89
N LEU A 88 -10.77 -2.11 20.37
CA LEU A 88 -9.75 -1.34 21.09
C LEU A 88 -8.51 -1.22 20.21
N GLN A 89 -8.16 0.00 19.79
CA GLN A 89 -6.84 0.26 19.22
C GLN A 89 -5.87 0.53 20.37
N ILE A 90 -4.87 -0.36 20.52
CA ILE A 90 -3.93 -0.37 21.64
C ILE A 90 -2.52 -0.17 21.08
N VAL A 91 -1.88 0.94 21.45
CA VAL A 91 -0.44 1.13 21.21
C VAL A 91 0.34 0.09 22.01
N LEU A 92 1.26 -0.63 21.37
CA LEU A 92 2.15 -1.56 22.05
C LEU A 92 3.14 -0.76 22.92
N PRO A 93 3.29 -1.07 24.22
CA PRO A 93 4.37 -0.47 25.00
C PRO A 93 5.72 -0.94 24.43
N PRO A 94 6.78 -0.10 24.40
CA PRO A 94 8.06 -0.46 23.79
C PRO A 94 8.68 -1.76 24.35
N GLN A 95 8.39 -2.08 25.61
CA GLN A 95 8.80 -3.33 26.26
C GLN A 95 8.16 -4.57 25.61
N ALA A 96 6.92 -4.47 25.11
CA ALA A 96 6.25 -5.55 24.40
C ALA A 96 6.68 -5.64 22.93
N LEU A 97 6.95 -4.49 22.29
CA LEU A 97 7.47 -4.44 20.92
C LEU A 97 8.88 -5.06 20.79
N LEU A 98 9.68 -4.97 21.85
CA LEU A 98 11.05 -5.51 21.92
C LEU A 98 11.14 -6.90 22.59
N ALA A 99 10.02 -7.51 22.98
CA ALA A 99 10.03 -8.80 23.66
C ALA A 99 10.10 -9.99 22.67
N PRO A 100 10.83 -11.08 22.98
CA PRO A 100 10.85 -12.29 22.15
C PRO A 100 9.48 -12.97 21.99
N GLU A 101 8.62 -12.84 23.01
CA GLU A 101 7.19 -13.08 22.92
C GLU A 101 6.45 -12.01 23.74
N ALA A 102 5.26 -11.61 23.29
CA ALA A 102 4.34 -10.82 24.09
C ALA A 102 2.96 -11.49 24.14
N TRP A 103 2.29 -11.39 25.28
CA TRP A 103 0.98 -11.96 25.57
C TRP A 103 0.13 -10.90 26.25
N TYR A 104 -1.07 -10.60 25.75
CA TYR A 104 -1.97 -9.62 26.35
C TYR A 104 -3.03 -10.26 27.24
N GLU A 105 -3.34 -9.55 28.32
CA GLU A 105 -4.37 -9.85 29.32
C GLU A 105 -5.44 -8.75 29.23
N LEU A 106 -6.68 -9.12 28.93
CA LEU A 106 -7.80 -8.19 28.76
C LEU A 106 -8.75 -8.23 29.97
N ALA A 107 -9.28 -7.08 30.36
CA ALA A 107 -10.49 -6.98 31.18
C ALA A 107 -11.44 -5.91 30.62
N VAL A 108 -12.75 -6.15 30.63
CA VAL A 108 -13.79 -5.21 30.16
C VAL A 108 -15.02 -5.29 31.07
N SER A 109 -15.54 -4.14 31.52
CA SER A 109 -16.63 -4.04 32.49
C SER A 109 -17.92 -4.75 32.07
N SER A 110 -18.15 -5.94 32.63
CA SER A 110 -19.23 -6.90 32.30
C SER A 110 -20.51 -6.72 33.12
N GLY A 111 -20.53 -5.78 34.07
CA GLY A 111 -21.68 -5.50 34.92
C GLY A 111 -22.92 -5.06 34.13
N ALA A 112 -24.12 -5.36 34.67
CA ALA A 112 -25.39 -4.90 34.09
C ALA A 112 -25.54 -3.36 34.09
N VAL A 113 -24.76 -2.67 34.93
CA VAL A 113 -24.52 -1.22 34.89
C VAL A 113 -23.01 -1.02 34.66
N PRO A 114 -22.57 -0.19 33.71
CA PRO A 114 -21.16 0.13 33.53
C PRO A 114 -20.52 0.72 34.79
N GLY A 115 -19.27 0.33 35.06
CA GLY A 115 -18.53 0.79 36.23
C GLY A 115 -17.10 0.23 36.28
N PRO A 116 -16.34 0.54 37.35
CA PRO A 116 -14.93 0.21 37.45
C PRO A 116 -14.70 -1.31 37.46
N LEU A 117 -13.60 -1.74 36.84
CA LEU A 117 -13.22 -3.13 36.68
C LEU A 117 -13.11 -3.89 38.02
N THR A 118 -13.66 -5.10 38.00
CA THR A 118 -13.65 -6.07 39.09
C THR A 118 -12.80 -7.28 38.72
N GLY A 119 -12.44 -8.12 39.70
CA GLY A 119 -11.72 -9.37 39.44
C GLY A 119 -12.49 -10.40 38.60
N SER A 120 -13.79 -10.19 38.38
CA SER A 120 -14.65 -10.99 37.49
C SER A 120 -14.68 -10.50 36.04
N ASP A 121 -14.19 -9.28 35.76
CA ASP A 121 -14.15 -8.72 34.40
C ASP A 121 -12.91 -9.14 33.61
N LEU A 122 -12.00 -9.89 34.25
CA LEU A 122 -10.75 -10.41 33.69
C LEU A 122 -11.04 -11.63 32.80
N PHE A 123 -10.58 -11.59 31.56
CA PHE A 123 -10.63 -12.76 30.68
C PHE A 123 -9.61 -13.81 31.16
N PRO A 124 -9.98 -15.10 31.24
CA PRO A 124 -9.23 -16.09 32.03
C PRO A 124 -7.90 -16.54 31.41
N ASP A 125 -7.76 -16.39 30.09
CA ASP A 125 -6.59 -16.79 29.32
C ASP A 125 -5.94 -15.56 28.67
N ARG A 126 -4.60 -15.51 28.66
CA ARG A 126 -3.85 -14.49 27.92
C ARG A 126 -3.77 -14.87 26.44
N VAL A 127 -3.87 -13.88 25.57
CA VAL A 127 -3.80 -14.06 24.10
C VAL A 127 -2.41 -13.67 23.62
N LYS A 128 -1.79 -14.51 22.78
CA LYS A 128 -0.47 -14.20 22.22
C LYS A 128 -0.56 -13.02 21.24
N VAL A 129 0.38 -12.08 21.34
CA VAL A 129 0.63 -11.09 20.30
C VAL A 129 1.49 -11.79 19.24
N GLU A 130 0.86 -12.23 18.16
CA GLU A 130 1.56 -12.80 17.02
C GLU A 130 1.89 -11.70 16.02
N SER A 131 3.11 -11.71 15.48
CA SER A 131 3.47 -10.85 14.35
C SER A 131 2.67 -11.29 13.11
N VAL A 132 2.04 -10.32 12.45
CA VAL A 132 1.28 -10.60 11.21
C VAL A 132 2.26 -11.18 10.17
N PRO A 133 1.97 -12.34 9.52
CA PRO A 133 2.98 -13.06 8.72
C PRO A 133 3.49 -12.34 7.45
N PHE A 134 3.01 -11.13 7.15
CA PHE A 134 3.27 -10.42 5.90
C PHE A 134 3.76 -8.99 6.14
N ALA A 135 4.95 -8.89 6.74
CA ALA A 135 5.73 -7.66 6.84
C ALA A 135 7.11 -7.82 6.18
N LEU A 136 7.17 -8.47 5.01
CA LEU A 136 8.17 -8.18 3.97
C LEU A 136 7.78 -8.77 2.60
N GLN A 137 7.31 -7.91 1.69
CA GLN A 137 7.72 -8.01 0.29
C GLN A 137 8.29 -6.64 -0.07
N SER A 138 9.60 -6.58 -0.31
CA SER A 138 10.25 -5.34 -0.74
C SER A 138 9.79 -4.98 -2.16
N ALA A 139 9.61 -3.69 -2.43
CA ALA A 139 9.48 -3.17 -3.79
C ALA A 139 10.76 -3.43 -4.63
N GLU A 140 11.91 -3.67 -3.97
CA GLU A 140 13.16 -4.09 -4.59
C GLU A 140 13.31 -5.62 -4.68
N ALA A 141 12.21 -6.34 -4.89
CA ALA A 141 12.26 -7.68 -5.50
C ALA A 141 12.67 -7.55 -6.98
N ASN A 142 13.88 -7.06 -7.23
CA ASN A 142 14.45 -6.88 -8.55
C ASN A 142 14.38 -8.18 -9.35
N HIS A 143 14.19 -8.05 -10.66
CA HIS A 143 14.24 -9.17 -11.60
C HIS A 143 15.48 -10.05 -11.32
N VAL A 144 15.32 -11.37 -11.38
CA VAL A 144 16.47 -12.25 -11.64
C VAL A 144 17.07 -11.77 -12.95
N GLU A 145 18.32 -11.30 -12.92
CA GLU A 145 18.98 -10.72 -14.09
C GLU A 145 19.14 -11.78 -15.20
N VAL A 146 18.20 -11.77 -16.15
CA VAL A 146 18.28 -12.58 -17.37
C VAL A 146 19.59 -12.35 -18.16
N PRO A 147 20.25 -11.16 -18.14
CA PRO A 147 21.61 -11.00 -18.68
C PRO A 147 22.65 -11.96 -18.08
N ALA A 148 22.54 -12.34 -16.80
CA ALA A 148 23.48 -13.25 -16.14
C ALA A 148 23.39 -14.71 -16.63
N VAL A 149 22.35 -15.06 -17.40
CA VAL A 149 22.17 -16.36 -18.05
C VAL A 149 22.50 -16.29 -19.56
N GLY A 150 22.98 -15.14 -20.04
CA GLY A 150 22.92 -14.75 -21.46
C GLY A 150 24.23 -14.74 -22.26
N SER A 151 25.34 -15.34 -21.80
CA SER A 151 26.64 -15.28 -22.51
C SER A 151 27.35 -16.61 -22.77
N GLY A 152 27.20 -17.62 -21.92
CA GLY A 152 27.61 -19.01 -22.21
C GLY A 152 29.09 -19.28 -22.46
N ILE A 153 30.00 -18.39 -22.06
CA ILE A 153 31.46 -18.54 -22.24
C ILE A 153 32.18 -18.39 -20.90
N VAL A 154 32.75 -19.49 -20.41
CA VAL A 154 33.87 -19.46 -19.45
C VAL A 154 35.15 -19.34 -20.28
N THR A 155 36.08 -18.46 -19.89
CA THR A 155 37.33 -18.26 -20.64
C THR A 155 38.47 -19.11 -20.06
N ASP A 156 39.27 -19.72 -20.94
CA ASP A 156 40.30 -20.72 -20.58
C ASP A 156 41.44 -20.20 -19.66
N SER A 157 41.44 -18.92 -19.31
CA SER A 157 42.43 -18.31 -18.40
C SER A 157 42.50 -18.99 -17.03
N GLU A 158 41.39 -19.50 -16.50
CA GLU A 158 41.34 -20.03 -15.13
C GLU A 158 41.83 -21.49 -15.01
N PHE A 159 41.83 -22.27 -16.10
CA PHE A 159 42.19 -23.69 -16.05
C PHE A 159 43.69 -23.97 -16.18
N ASN A 160 44.48 -22.99 -16.63
CA ASN A 160 45.93 -23.14 -16.85
C ASN A 160 46.75 -23.43 -15.58
N ALA A 161 46.17 -23.24 -14.38
CA ALA A 161 46.80 -23.59 -13.11
C ALA A 161 46.90 -25.11 -12.85
N LEU A 162 46.12 -25.95 -13.55
CA LEU A 162 45.97 -27.38 -13.25
C LEU A 162 46.56 -28.34 -14.31
N SER A 163 47.12 -27.81 -15.41
CA SER A 163 47.63 -28.62 -16.53
C SER A 163 48.79 -29.57 -16.18
N GLY A 164 49.42 -29.42 -15.02
CA GLY A 164 50.45 -30.35 -14.51
C GLY A 164 49.92 -31.40 -13.52
N VAL A 165 48.67 -31.29 -13.07
CA VAL A 165 48.08 -32.13 -12.01
C VAL A 165 47.19 -33.24 -12.61
N THR A 166 46.41 -32.92 -13.63
CA THR A 166 45.46 -33.86 -14.25
C THR A 166 46.14 -35.06 -14.90
N SER A 167 47.25 -34.85 -15.64
CA SER A 167 47.94 -35.91 -16.37
C SER A 167 48.41 -37.06 -15.47
N ALA A 168 49.04 -36.75 -14.33
CA ALA A 168 49.54 -37.75 -13.39
C ALA A 168 48.41 -38.45 -12.60
N ILE A 169 47.23 -37.82 -12.47
CA ILE A 169 46.05 -38.45 -11.88
C ILE A 169 45.37 -39.38 -12.90
N GLN A 170 45.33 -39.01 -14.18
CA GLN A 170 44.81 -39.88 -15.24
C GLN A 170 45.70 -41.12 -15.42
N GLU A 171 47.03 -40.95 -15.43
CA GLU A 171 47.98 -42.07 -15.50
C GLU A 171 47.79 -43.05 -14.31
N GLN A 172 47.54 -42.54 -13.09
CA GLN A 172 47.21 -43.36 -11.92
C GLN A 172 45.79 -43.95 -11.90
N LEU A 173 44.88 -43.49 -12.75
CA LEU A 173 43.56 -44.10 -12.97
C LEU A 173 43.67 -45.21 -14.02
N ASP A 174 44.38 -44.95 -15.10
CA ASP A 174 44.60 -45.90 -16.19
C ASP A 174 45.47 -47.10 -15.74
N GLU A 175 46.49 -46.88 -14.89
CA GLU A 175 47.25 -47.96 -14.24
C GLU A 175 46.40 -48.81 -13.26
N LYS A 176 45.26 -48.29 -12.78
CA LYS A 176 44.33 -49.03 -11.90
C LYS A 176 43.21 -49.74 -12.66
N ALA A 177 43.05 -49.49 -13.95
CA ALA A 177 42.05 -50.13 -14.80
C ALA A 177 42.50 -51.56 -15.17
N ASN A 178 42.42 -52.46 -14.19
CA ASN A 178 42.81 -53.86 -14.38
C ASN A 178 41.86 -54.54 -15.37
N ALA A 179 42.39 -55.13 -16.45
CA ALA A 179 41.60 -55.66 -17.57
C ALA A 179 40.72 -56.88 -17.24
N ALA A 180 40.76 -57.36 -15.99
CA ALA A 180 39.88 -58.40 -15.45
C ALA A 180 38.55 -57.86 -14.90
N ASP A 181 38.43 -56.56 -14.62
CA ASP A 181 37.22 -55.93 -14.06
C ASP A 181 36.33 -55.25 -15.12
N VAL A 182 36.60 -55.51 -16.42
CA VAL A 182 35.73 -55.06 -17.52
C VAL A 182 34.59 -56.07 -17.73
N TYR A 183 33.67 -56.10 -16.76
CA TYR A 183 32.46 -56.90 -16.84
C TYR A 183 31.62 -56.47 -18.06
N THR A 184 31.18 -57.44 -18.87
CA THR A 184 30.18 -57.17 -19.90
C THR A 184 28.86 -56.79 -19.23
N LYS A 185 27.99 -56.05 -19.94
CA LYS A 185 26.71 -55.62 -19.38
C LYS A 185 25.91 -56.78 -18.77
N THR A 186 25.90 -57.95 -19.41
CA THR A 186 25.20 -59.15 -18.92
C THR A 186 25.76 -59.67 -17.60
N GLU A 187 27.07 -59.54 -17.35
CA GLU A 187 27.68 -59.93 -16.08
C GLU A 187 27.31 -58.94 -14.97
N VAL A 188 27.31 -57.62 -15.27
CA VAL A 188 26.80 -56.59 -14.35
C VAL A 188 25.33 -56.84 -13.99
N ASP A 189 24.47 -57.04 -15.00
CA ASP A 189 23.04 -57.33 -14.82
C ASP A 189 22.84 -58.59 -13.94
N THR A 190 23.70 -59.61 -14.08
CA THR A 190 23.63 -60.85 -13.29
C THR A 190 24.12 -60.67 -11.85
N THR A 191 25.17 -59.88 -11.63
CA THR A 191 25.68 -59.59 -10.27
C THR A 191 24.75 -58.65 -9.50
N GLN A 192 24.07 -57.72 -10.17
CA GLN A 192 23.01 -56.93 -9.53
C GLN A 192 21.83 -57.80 -9.10
N GLY A 193 21.33 -58.69 -9.97
CA GLY A 193 20.23 -59.59 -9.62
C GLY A 193 20.49 -60.47 -8.38
N LEU A 194 21.72 -60.95 -8.21
CA LEU A 194 22.11 -61.73 -7.02
C LEU A 194 22.21 -60.87 -5.73
N GLN A 195 22.50 -59.58 -5.85
CA GLN A 195 22.48 -58.66 -4.70
C GLN A 195 21.05 -58.23 -4.36
N ASP A 196 20.20 -57.99 -5.37
CA ASP A 196 18.78 -57.68 -5.18
C ASP A 196 18.04 -58.85 -4.51
N ASP A 197 18.35 -60.11 -4.86
CA ASP A 197 17.83 -61.29 -4.15
C ASP A 197 18.29 -61.36 -2.68
N GLU A 198 19.55 -61.02 -2.37
CA GLU A 198 20.06 -61.01 -0.98
C GLU A 198 19.51 -59.83 -0.15
N ILE A 199 19.09 -58.74 -0.81
CA ILE A 199 18.40 -57.60 -0.21
C ILE A 199 16.91 -57.95 0.01
N ALA A 200 16.24 -58.55 -0.97
CA ALA A 200 14.86 -59.01 -0.87
C ALA A 200 14.67 -60.02 0.27
N LEU A 201 15.61 -60.97 0.43
CA LEU A 201 15.59 -61.95 1.52
C LEU A 201 15.73 -61.32 2.92
N LYS A 202 16.28 -60.10 3.03
CA LYS A 202 16.39 -59.34 4.29
C LYS A 202 15.22 -58.39 4.54
N ALA A 203 14.38 -58.13 3.54
CA ALA A 203 13.22 -57.26 3.65
C ALA A 203 11.93 -57.96 4.11
N TYR A 204 11.89 -59.30 4.11
CA TYR A 204 10.62 -60.03 4.06
C TYR A 204 10.02 -60.46 5.42
N THR A 205 9.65 -59.49 6.27
CA THR A 205 8.53 -59.60 7.23
C THR A 205 7.95 -58.20 7.52
N ALA A 206 6.70 -57.87 7.18
CA ALA A 206 5.67 -58.65 6.48
C ALA A 206 4.72 -57.71 5.69
N ASP A 207 4.10 -58.23 4.64
CA ASP A 207 3.24 -57.46 3.72
C ASP A 207 1.91 -57.00 4.32
N VAL A 208 1.39 -55.89 3.77
CA VAL A 208 0.01 -55.87 3.25
C VAL A 208 0.03 -55.28 1.85
N VAL A 209 -0.52 -56.01 0.88
CA VAL A 209 -0.72 -55.56 -0.50
C VAL A 209 -1.95 -54.66 -0.59
N ALA A 210 -1.84 -53.49 -1.22
CA ALA A 210 -2.97 -52.77 -1.76
C ALA A 210 -2.91 -52.69 -3.30
N LYS A 211 -4.00 -52.19 -3.88
CA LYS A 211 -4.29 -52.15 -5.32
C LYS A 211 -4.45 -50.69 -5.73
N ALA A 212 -5.01 -50.40 -6.92
CA ALA A 212 -5.27 -49.05 -7.42
C ALA A 212 -5.71 -48.07 -6.31
N GLY A 213 -4.76 -47.23 -5.85
CA GLY A 213 -4.82 -46.56 -4.55
C GLY A 213 -3.44 -46.28 -3.91
N ASP A 214 -2.39 -47.04 -4.26
CA ASP A 214 -1.05 -46.90 -3.66
C ASP A 214 -0.10 -45.93 -4.40
N THR A 215 0.65 -45.14 -3.62
CA THR A 215 1.82 -44.36 -4.03
C THR A 215 2.83 -44.31 -2.89
N MET A 216 4.13 -44.44 -3.18
CA MET A 216 5.23 -44.25 -2.21
C MET A 216 6.36 -43.43 -2.83
N THR A 217 7.03 -42.61 -2.01
CA THR A 217 8.09 -41.67 -2.40
C THR A 217 9.48 -42.16 -1.98
N GLY A 218 10.52 -41.64 -2.63
CA GLY A 218 11.91 -41.86 -2.22
C GLY A 218 12.32 -41.09 -0.95
N PRO A 219 13.27 -41.62 -0.14
CA PRO A 219 13.83 -41.00 1.09
C PRO A 219 14.96 -39.98 0.78
N LEU A 220 15.51 -39.15 1.67
CA LEU A 220 15.18 -38.57 3.01
C LEU A 220 16.16 -37.35 3.20
N GLU A 221 16.47 -36.68 4.34
CA GLU A 221 16.20 -36.83 5.77
C GLU A 221 16.37 -35.48 6.53
N MET A 222 15.76 -35.34 7.72
CA MET A 222 16.45 -34.84 8.93
C MET A 222 15.90 -35.61 10.14
N THR A 223 16.76 -36.16 10.99
CA THR A 223 16.42 -37.13 12.06
C THR A 223 16.00 -36.48 13.40
N PRO A 224 15.31 -37.22 14.30
CA PRO A 224 14.50 -36.64 15.37
C PRO A 224 15.20 -36.51 16.75
N SER A 225 14.65 -35.64 17.61
CA SER A 225 14.99 -35.55 19.04
C SER A 225 13.81 -35.96 19.95
N THR A 226 13.44 -37.24 19.88
CA THR A 226 12.97 -38.06 21.05
C THR A 226 11.79 -37.59 21.92
N ALA A 227 10.92 -36.68 21.45
CA ALA A 227 9.63 -36.39 22.10
C ALA A 227 8.46 -37.07 21.35
N PRO A 228 7.61 -37.89 22.00
CA PRO A 228 6.55 -38.61 21.30
C PRO A 228 5.29 -37.75 21.08
N GLY A 229 5.05 -37.35 19.81
CA GLY A 229 3.71 -36.91 19.37
C GLY A 229 3.67 -35.59 18.62
N THR A 230 4.02 -35.59 17.33
CA THR A 230 3.57 -34.55 16.38
C THR A 230 3.61 -35.11 14.96
N VAL A 231 2.56 -34.90 14.16
CA VAL A 231 2.52 -35.27 12.74
C VAL A 231 2.94 -34.05 11.94
N THR A 232 3.96 -34.18 11.09
CA THR A 232 4.32 -33.15 10.11
C THR A 232 3.50 -33.35 8.84
N ASP A 233 2.62 -32.40 8.56
CA ASP A 233 1.85 -32.38 7.32
C ASP A 233 2.79 -32.16 6.11
N LYS A 234 2.47 -32.77 4.96
CA LYS A 234 3.24 -32.66 3.71
C LYS A 234 2.33 -32.65 2.49
N LEU A 235 2.75 -31.90 1.46
CA LEU A 235 2.08 -31.78 0.16
C LEU A 235 2.66 -32.75 -0.88
N TYR A 236 1.78 -33.35 -1.68
CA TYR A 236 2.09 -34.30 -2.75
C TYR A 236 1.32 -33.93 -4.03
N ASN A 237 1.81 -34.37 -5.19
CA ASN A 237 1.05 -34.34 -6.44
C ASN A 237 0.45 -35.73 -6.70
N VAL A 238 -0.87 -35.82 -6.74
CA VAL A 238 -1.63 -37.06 -6.96
C VAL A 238 -2.49 -36.86 -8.20
N GLY A 239 -2.06 -37.46 -9.32
CA GLY A 239 -2.81 -37.45 -10.58
C GLY A 239 -2.97 -36.08 -11.25
N GLY A 240 -2.11 -35.11 -10.93
CA GLY A 240 -2.22 -33.72 -11.41
C GLY A 240 -2.92 -32.77 -10.44
N ALA A 241 -3.42 -33.26 -9.31
CA ALA A 241 -3.96 -32.44 -8.22
C ALA A 241 -3.01 -32.43 -7.01
N LEU A 242 -2.84 -31.26 -6.39
CA LEU A 242 -2.04 -31.12 -5.18
C LEU A 242 -2.86 -31.56 -3.95
N GLN A 243 -2.33 -32.50 -3.16
CA GLN A 243 -2.98 -33.08 -1.98
C GLN A 243 -2.04 -33.15 -0.79
N TRP A 244 -2.50 -32.73 0.39
CA TRP A 244 -1.79 -32.91 1.67
C TRP A 244 -2.07 -34.30 2.26
N ASN A 245 -1.20 -34.80 3.15
CA ASN A 245 -1.43 -36.07 3.85
C ASN A 245 -2.29 -35.96 5.13
N GLY A 246 -2.57 -34.75 5.61
CA GLY A 246 -3.47 -34.50 6.74
C GLY A 246 -4.93 -34.93 6.52
N ASN A 247 -5.61 -35.24 7.62
CA ASN A 247 -7.00 -35.70 7.66
C ASN A 247 -7.96 -34.82 6.81
N PRO A 248 -8.75 -35.40 5.86
CA PRO A 248 -9.69 -34.65 5.03
C PRO A 248 -10.66 -33.71 5.76
N ALA A 249 -11.01 -34.02 7.02
CA ALA A 249 -11.93 -33.22 7.84
C ALA A 249 -11.38 -31.86 8.31
N TYR A 250 -10.09 -31.56 8.06
CA TYR A 250 -9.44 -30.30 8.44
C TYR A 250 -8.81 -29.57 7.24
N ARG A 251 -9.24 -29.88 6.01
CA ARG A 251 -8.68 -29.27 4.79
C ARG A 251 -9.41 -28.00 4.39
N PHE A 252 -8.65 -27.06 3.85
CA PHE A 252 -9.15 -25.90 3.10
C PHE A 252 -8.73 -26.07 1.63
N PRO A 253 -9.58 -26.69 0.76
CA PRO A 253 -9.19 -27.01 -0.62
C PRO A 253 -9.08 -25.76 -1.48
N TRP A 254 -8.27 -25.80 -2.54
CA TRP A 254 -8.13 -24.70 -3.51
C TRP A 254 -8.54 -25.14 -4.91
N THR A 255 -9.30 -24.29 -5.61
CA THR A 255 -9.81 -24.51 -6.97
C THR A 255 -9.43 -23.35 -7.89
N VAL A 256 -8.99 -23.61 -9.12
CA VAL A 256 -8.81 -22.55 -10.14
C VAL A 256 -10.14 -22.27 -10.83
N ALA A 257 -10.61 -21.03 -10.79
CA ALA A 257 -11.86 -20.58 -11.38
C ALA A 257 -11.60 -19.91 -12.74
N GLY A 258 -11.93 -20.62 -13.83
CA GLY A 258 -11.89 -20.11 -15.21
C GLY A 258 -13.26 -19.66 -15.76
N ALA A 259 -14.29 -19.62 -14.91
CA ALA A 259 -15.63 -19.14 -15.21
C ALA A 259 -16.36 -18.75 -13.90
N ASP A 260 -17.52 -18.10 -14.01
CA ASP A 260 -18.39 -17.80 -12.87
C ASP A 260 -18.76 -19.08 -12.10
N VAL A 261 -18.73 -19.01 -10.76
CA VAL A 261 -18.86 -20.20 -9.90
C VAL A 261 -19.58 -19.89 -8.58
N GLN A 262 -20.39 -20.84 -8.09
CA GLN A 262 -20.90 -20.79 -6.72
C GLN A 262 -19.83 -21.39 -5.79
N MET A 263 -19.32 -20.62 -4.85
CA MET A 263 -18.33 -21.08 -3.88
C MET A 263 -18.97 -22.03 -2.85
N ALA A 264 -18.20 -23.01 -2.41
CA ALA A 264 -18.47 -23.82 -1.21
C ALA A 264 -17.76 -23.23 0.03
N GLY A 265 -18.33 -23.45 1.22
CA GLY A 265 -17.70 -23.09 2.49
C GLY A 265 -16.41 -23.87 2.75
N ASN A 266 -15.48 -23.26 3.49
CA ASN A 266 -14.14 -23.77 3.79
C ASN A 266 -13.31 -24.13 2.54
N ASN A 267 -13.46 -23.35 1.46
CA ASN A 267 -12.72 -23.53 0.20
C ASN A 267 -12.12 -22.19 -0.30
N GLY A 268 -11.00 -22.31 -1.01
CA GLY A 268 -10.26 -21.22 -1.64
C GLY A 268 -10.33 -21.28 -3.17
N TYR A 269 -10.25 -20.11 -3.81
CA TYR A 269 -10.38 -19.95 -5.25
C TYR A 269 -9.24 -19.09 -5.80
N ILE A 270 -8.60 -19.58 -6.86
CA ILE A 270 -7.61 -18.82 -7.64
C ILE A 270 -8.33 -18.33 -8.90
N VAL A 271 -8.40 -17.02 -9.11
CA VAL A 271 -9.11 -16.43 -10.25
C VAL A 271 -8.08 -16.04 -11.31
N ASP A 272 -8.00 -16.83 -12.37
CA ASP A 272 -7.07 -16.65 -13.48
C ASP A 272 -7.84 -16.47 -14.79
N SER A 273 -8.12 -15.20 -15.11
CA SER A 273 -8.94 -14.77 -16.24
C SER A 273 -8.54 -13.37 -16.71
N SER A 274 -8.60 -13.14 -18.02
CA SER A 274 -8.43 -11.81 -18.64
C SER A 274 -9.71 -10.95 -18.59
N THR A 275 -10.82 -11.49 -18.06
CA THR A 275 -12.10 -10.80 -17.89
C THR A 275 -12.68 -11.04 -16.51
N LEU A 276 -13.33 -10.04 -15.91
CA LEU A 276 -13.94 -10.12 -14.58
C LEU A 276 -14.84 -11.36 -14.43
N LEU A 277 -14.55 -12.21 -13.44
CA LEU A 277 -15.37 -13.38 -13.08
C LEU A 277 -16.13 -13.15 -11.77
N THR A 278 -17.34 -13.71 -11.69
CA THR A 278 -18.21 -13.65 -10.51
C THR A 278 -18.20 -14.97 -9.74
N LEU A 279 -17.75 -14.90 -8.49
CA LEU A 279 -17.72 -16.00 -7.54
C LEU A 279 -18.81 -15.76 -6.48
N THR A 280 -19.96 -16.40 -6.60
CA THR A 280 -21.06 -16.21 -5.65
C THR A 280 -20.73 -16.88 -4.32
N LEU A 281 -20.96 -16.20 -3.20
CA LEU A 281 -20.81 -16.74 -1.84
C LEU A 281 -21.55 -18.08 -1.66
N PRO A 282 -21.11 -18.95 -0.74
CA PRO A 282 -21.87 -20.17 -0.45
C PRO A 282 -23.25 -19.81 0.12
N PRO A 283 -24.33 -20.53 -0.24
CA PRO A 283 -25.64 -20.31 0.36
C PRO A 283 -25.57 -20.51 1.88
N SER A 284 -26.15 -19.59 2.67
CA SER A 284 -26.03 -19.59 4.14
C SER A 284 -26.52 -20.89 4.80
N SER A 285 -27.46 -21.60 4.17
CA SER A 285 -27.95 -22.92 4.58
C SER A 285 -26.94 -24.06 4.42
N SER A 286 -25.78 -23.80 3.82
CA SER A 286 -24.66 -24.73 3.67
C SER A 286 -23.48 -24.44 4.59
N LEU A 287 -23.60 -23.44 5.47
CA LEU A 287 -22.50 -22.91 6.30
C LEU A 287 -22.80 -23.00 7.80
N ALA A 288 -21.77 -23.29 8.59
CA ALA A 288 -21.71 -23.05 10.01
C ALA A 288 -21.07 -21.67 10.31
N ILE A 289 -21.44 -21.05 11.43
CA ILE A 289 -20.76 -19.83 11.90
C ILE A 289 -19.28 -20.16 12.15
N GLY A 290 -18.39 -19.40 11.51
CA GLY A 290 -16.95 -19.62 11.53
C GLY A 290 -16.37 -20.14 10.22
N ASP A 291 -17.19 -20.73 9.32
CA ASP A 291 -16.73 -21.19 7.99
C ASP A 291 -16.21 -20.02 7.15
N THR A 292 -15.12 -20.22 6.41
CA THR A 292 -14.51 -19.15 5.58
C THR A 292 -14.42 -19.52 4.09
N VAL A 293 -14.29 -18.50 3.23
CA VAL A 293 -13.92 -18.63 1.82
C VAL A 293 -12.72 -17.74 1.52
N ARG A 294 -11.85 -18.15 0.60
CA ARG A 294 -10.68 -17.36 0.20
C ARG A 294 -10.67 -17.14 -1.31
N LEU A 295 -10.28 -15.95 -1.75
CA LEU A 295 -10.00 -15.66 -3.16
C LEU A 295 -8.59 -15.11 -3.30
N ASN A 296 -7.90 -15.48 -4.38
CA ASN A 296 -6.68 -14.86 -4.84
C ASN A 296 -6.79 -14.62 -6.36
N GLY A 297 -6.78 -13.36 -6.79
CA GLY A 297 -6.93 -12.98 -8.20
C GLY A 297 -5.60 -12.78 -8.89
N ILE A 298 -5.15 -13.73 -9.71
CA ILE A 298 -3.90 -13.60 -10.48
C ILE A 298 -4.12 -13.09 -11.91
N GLY A 299 -5.35 -13.22 -12.42
CA GLY A 299 -5.73 -12.79 -13.78
C GLY A 299 -6.01 -11.29 -13.90
N ALA A 300 -5.63 -10.72 -15.06
CA ALA A 300 -5.76 -9.30 -15.37
C ALA A 300 -7.21 -8.77 -15.42
N GLY A 301 -8.22 -9.65 -15.46
CA GLY A 301 -9.63 -9.27 -15.42
C GLY A 301 -10.16 -8.89 -14.02
N GLY A 302 -9.40 -9.16 -12.95
CA GLY A 302 -9.88 -9.05 -11.57
C GLY A 302 -10.99 -10.05 -11.23
N TRP A 303 -11.63 -9.87 -10.06
CA TRP A 303 -12.70 -10.75 -9.60
C TRP A 303 -13.81 -10.00 -8.85
N LYS A 304 -14.98 -10.65 -8.77
CA LYS A 304 -16.16 -10.17 -8.06
C LYS A 304 -16.75 -11.28 -7.19
N ILE A 305 -17.00 -11.01 -5.93
CA ILE A 305 -17.78 -11.85 -5.02
C ILE A 305 -19.24 -11.43 -5.12
N GLY A 306 -20.10 -12.36 -5.56
CA GLY A 306 -21.55 -12.17 -5.63
C GLY A 306 -22.27 -12.65 -4.36
N GLN A 307 -23.44 -12.08 -4.06
CA GLN A 307 -24.26 -12.47 -2.90
C GLN A 307 -25.50 -13.26 -3.33
N ASN A 308 -25.92 -14.23 -2.52
CA ASN A 308 -27.24 -14.85 -2.64
C ASN A 308 -28.33 -13.89 -2.09
N PRO A 309 -29.65 -14.17 -2.27
CA PRO A 309 -30.70 -13.41 -1.61
C PRO A 309 -30.48 -13.30 -0.10
N SER A 310 -30.88 -12.17 0.49
CA SER A 310 -30.64 -11.76 1.90
C SER A 310 -29.18 -11.59 2.34
N GLN A 311 -28.18 -12.16 1.64
CA GLN A 311 -26.80 -12.11 2.11
C GLN A 311 -26.17 -10.71 2.05
N SER A 312 -25.25 -10.43 2.97
CA SER A 312 -24.42 -9.21 2.98
C SER A 312 -23.01 -9.50 3.51
N ILE A 313 -22.06 -8.63 3.18
CA ILE A 313 -20.69 -8.65 3.70
C ILE A 313 -20.52 -7.39 4.54
N LEU A 314 -20.41 -7.54 5.87
CA LEU A 314 -19.99 -6.49 6.80
C LEU A 314 -18.49 -6.24 6.58
N LEU A 315 -18.10 -5.07 6.07
CA LEU A 315 -16.74 -4.86 5.56
C LEU A 315 -15.73 -4.56 6.69
N GLY A 316 -16.17 -3.92 7.77
CA GLY A 316 -15.38 -3.77 9.01
C GLY A 316 -14.09 -2.96 8.82
N ASN A 317 -12.94 -3.65 8.71
CA ASN A 317 -11.65 -3.02 8.42
C ASN A 317 -11.39 -2.79 6.93
N LEU A 318 -12.13 -3.47 6.05
CA LEU A 318 -12.00 -3.32 4.61
C LEU A 318 -12.63 -1.99 4.19
N ARG A 319 -11.85 -0.92 4.33
CA ARG A 319 -12.25 0.47 4.05
C ARG A 319 -12.51 0.67 2.57
N ILE A 320 -13.73 0.37 2.14
CA ILE A 320 -14.22 0.68 0.80
C ILE A 320 -15.07 1.94 0.88
N GLU A 321 -14.71 2.91 0.05
CA GLU A 321 -15.37 4.21 -0.01
C GLU A 321 -16.70 4.08 -0.73
N SER A 322 -17.75 4.69 -0.19
CA SER A 322 -19.03 4.77 -0.88
C SER A 322 -18.85 5.54 -2.20
N THR A 323 -19.43 5.03 -3.27
CA THR A 323 -19.52 5.71 -4.57
C THR A 323 -20.46 6.94 -4.55
N SER A 324 -20.91 7.37 -3.37
CA SER A 324 -21.63 8.64 -3.19
C SER A 324 -20.72 9.80 -3.60
N PRO A 325 -21.17 10.72 -4.48
CA PRO A 325 -20.38 11.92 -4.79
C PRO A 325 -20.17 12.73 -3.51
N GLY A 326 -18.93 13.18 -3.31
CA GLY A 326 -18.55 14.03 -2.19
C GLY A 326 -19.24 15.40 -2.22
N THR A 327 -19.18 16.11 -1.10
CA THR A 327 -19.85 17.39 -0.91
C THR A 327 -18.98 18.55 -1.39
N TRP A 328 -19.52 19.41 -2.25
CA TRP A 328 -18.87 20.64 -2.71
C TRP A 328 -19.30 21.82 -1.84
N THR A 329 -18.35 22.42 -1.13
CA THR A 329 -18.54 23.61 -0.29
C THR A 329 -17.91 24.82 -0.95
N GLU A 330 -18.65 25.92 -1.13
CA GLU A 330 -18.09 27.23 -1.50
C GLU A 330 -17.48 27.90 -0.27
N CYS A 331 -16.30 28.50 -0.41
CA CYS A 331 -15.60 29.17 0.68
C CYS A 331 -14.84 30.43 0.23
N GLY A 332 -14.36 31.20 1.22
CA GLY A 332 -13.50 32.36 1.01
C GLY A 332 -14.15 33.59 0.34
N PRO A 333 -13.35 34.65 0.12
CA PRO A 333 -13.77 35.83 -0.62
C PRO A 333 -13.86 35.56 -2.13
N THR A 334 -14.49 36.48 -2.86
CA THR A 334 -14.39 36.51 -4.32
C THR A 334 -13.11 37.23 -4.72
N GLN A 335 -12.18 36.58 -5.43
CA GLN A 335 -10.91 37.15 -5.88
C GLN A 335 -10.44 36.51 -7.20
N TYR A 336 -9.41 37.11 -7.81
CA TYR A 336 -8.70 36.59 -9.00
C TYR A 336 -7.74 35.46 -8.63
N TRP A 337 -8.29 34.33 -8.21
CA TRP A 337 -7.52 33.18 -7.75
C TRP A 337 -6.71 32.52 -8.88
N LEU A 338 -5.50 32.07 -8.53
CA LEU A 338 -4.66 31.20 -9.36
C LEU A 338 -4.43 29.85 -8.66
N LYS A 339 -3.37 29.71 -7.86
CA LYS A 339 -2.94 28.46 -7.22
C LYS A 339 -3.46 28.27 -5.79
N THR A 340 -3.38 27.03 -5.30
CA THR A 340 -3.71 26.61 -3.93
C THR A 340 -2.65 25.69 -3.36
N ALA A 341 -2.50 25.71 -2.04
CA ALA A 341 -1.72 24.75 -1.28
C ALA A 341 -2.49 24.32 -0.02
N SER A 342 -2.15 23.16 0.52
CA SER A 342 -2.80 22.56 1.70
C SER A 342 -1.80 21.81 2.56
N SER A 343 -2.02 21.79 3.88
CA SER A 343 -1.38 20.82 4.78
C SER A 343 -1.87 19.40 4.49
N ALA A 344 -1.11 18.40 4.93
CA ALA A 344 -1.41 16.98 4.76
C ALA A 344 -2.76 16.58 5.41
N ASP A 345 -3.12 17.18 6.54
CA ASP A 345 -4.42 16.97 7.20
C ASP A 345 -5.56 17.80 6.58
N GLY A 346 -5.27 18.70 5.64
CA GLY A 346 -6.20 19.64 5.04
C GLY A 346 -6.83 20.65 6.01
N THR A 347 -6.28 20.83 7.23
CA THR A 347 -6.79 21.84 8.19
C THR A 347 -6.28 23.25 7.90
N ARG A 348 -5.08 23.36 7.29
CA ARG A 348 -4.48 24.61 6.84
C ARG A 348 -4.48 24.68 5.32
N LEU A 349 -5.07 25.74 4.78
CA LEU A 349 -5.20 25.98 3.35
C LEU A 349 -4.66 27.36 2.99
N ALA A 350 -3.84 27.46 1.95
CA ALA A 350 -3.31 28.71 1.43
C ALA A 350 -3.68 28.88 -0.06
N ALA A 351 -3.91 30.12 -0.50
CA ALA A 351 -4.32 30.42 -1.88
C ALA A 351 -3.67 31.70 -2.40
N ALA A 352 -3.29 31.69 -3.67
CA ALA A 352 -2.64 32.79 -4.38
C ALA A 352 -3.61 33.51 -5.34
N THR A 353 -3.39 34.80 -5.56
CA THR A 353 -4.23 35.64 -6.41
C THR A 353 -3.41 36.51 -7.36
N ASN A 354 -3.96 36.83 -8.52
CA ASN A 354 -3.33 37.70 -9.51
C ASN A 354 -3.66 39.18 -9.23
N GLY A 355 -2.69 39.92 -8.65
CA GLY A 355 -2.79 41.36 -8.39
C GLY A 355 -3.47 41.72 -7.07
N GLU A 356 -3.60 40.77 -6.17
CA GLU A 356 -4.29 40.88 -4.88
C GLU A 356 -3.46 40.16 -3.79
N TYR A 357 -4.00 39.98 -2.58
CA TYR A 357 -3.29 39.35 -1.46
C TYR A 357 -3.11 37.83 -1.61
N LEU A 358 -2.13 37.26 -0.91
CA LEU A 358 -2.19 35.84 -0.50
C LEU A 358 -3.28 35.65 0.56
N TYR A 359 -3.85 34.46 0.66
CA TYR A 359 -4.85 34.14 1.68
C TYR A 359 -4.55 32.83 2.40
N THR A 360 -4.80 32.79 3.71
CA THR A 360 -4.64 31.58 4.55
C THR A 360 -5.88 31.32 5.41
N SER A 361 -6.28 30.05 5.53
CA SER A 361 -7.30 29.55 6.47
C SER A 361 -6.67 28.58 7.46
N ALA A 362 -6.99 28.69 8.75
CA ALA A 362 -6.51 27.77 9.80
C ALA A 362 -7.60 26.81 10.31
N ASP A 363 -8.71 26.72 9.57
CA ASP A 363 -9.96 26.09 9.97
C ASP A 363 -10.64 25.36 8.80
N ALA A 364 -9.82 24.67 7.98
CA ALA A 364 -10.23 23.87 6.83
C ALA A 364 -11.15 24.64 5.84
N GLY A 365 -10.86 25.93 5.64
CA GLY A 365 -11.52 26.83 4.70
C GLY A 365 -12.72 27.60 5.25
N ALA A 366 -13.06 27.49 6.54
CA ALA A 366 -14.23 28.17 7.11
C ALA A 366 -14.05 29.69 7.22
N THR A 367 -12.86 30.18 7.58
CA THR A 367 -12.47 31.59 7.58
C THR A 367 -11.14 31.81 6.88
N TRP A 368 -10.94 33.02 6.34
CA TRP A 368 -9.79 33.34 5.49
C TRP A 368 -9.19 34.70 5.88
N THR A 369 -7.87 34.72 6.05
CA THR A 369 -7.10 35.92 6.41
C THR A 369 -6.21 36.33 5.23
N ALA A 370 -6.25 37.60 4.85
CA ALA A 370 -5.35 38.18 3.84
C ALA A 370 -3.92 38.32 4.38
N ARG A 371 -2.92 38.02 3.56
CA ARG A 371 -1.49 37.95 3.88
C ARG A 371 -0.66 38.65 2.79
N ALA A 372 0.59 39.00 3.14
CA ALA A 372 1.56 39.69 2.27
C ALA A 372 1.02 41.02 1.68
N THR A 373 1.67 41.53 0.65
CA THR A 373 1.21 42.67 -0.18
C THR A 373 0.33 42.20 -1.35
N GLN A 374 -0.28 43.16 -2.07
CA GLN A 374 -1.00 42.88 -3.31
C GLN A 374 0.00 42.75 -4.45
N GLU A 375 0.19 41.53 -4.98
CA GLU A 375 1.16 41.23 -6.04
C GLU A 375 0.54 40.25 -7.06
N PRO A 376 1.12 40.08 -8.26
CA PRO A 376 0.75 39.00 -9.17
C PRO A 376 1.29 37.63 -8.68
N TRP A 377 0.75 37.11 -7.58
CA TRP A 377 1.12 35.81 -7.00
C TRP A 377 0.70 34.63 -7.91
N HIS A 378 1.68 34.00 -8.58
CA HIS A 378 1.42 32.94 -9.56
C HIS A 378 1.61 31.52 -9.01
N GLY A 379 2.44 31.33 -7.99
CA GLY A 379 2.63 30.04 -7.32
C GLY A 379 2.57 30.15 -5.80
N ILE A 380 2.10 29.08 -5.15
CA ILE A 380 2.16 28.91 -3.69
C ILE A 380 2.28 27.42 -3.32
N ALA A 381 3.15 27.11 -2.37
CA ALA A 381 3.39 25.80 -1.80
C ALA A 381 3.33 25.85 -0.26
N SER A 382 3.11 24.69 0.37
CA SER A 382 3.01 24.52 1.82
C SER A 382 3.85 23.33 2.27
N SER A 383 4.42 23.39 3.48
CA SER A 383 4.85 22.19 4.19
C SER A 383 3.64 21.33 4.60
N ALA A 384 3.86 20.04 4.88
CA ALA A 384 2.83 19.08 5.23
C ALA A 384 2.13 19.40 6.56
N ASP A 385 2.82 20.06 7.50
CA ASP A 385 2.24 20.58 8.75
C ASP A 385 1.57 21.96 8.58
N GLY A 386 1.68 22.58 7.40
CA GLY A 386 1.24 23.93 7.10
C GLY A 386 1.81 25.01 8.02
N THR A 387 3.02 24.83 8.57
CA THR A 387 3.71 25.92 9.30
C THR A 387 4.53 26.81 8.38
N LYS A 388 5.07 26.26 7.28
CA LYS A 388 5.89 26.96 6.29
C LYS A 388 5.13 27.12 4.99
N LEU A 389 5.34 28.25 4.32
CA LEU A 389 4.81 28.53 2.99
C LEU A 389 5.93 29.08 2.10
N ALA A 390 5.87 28.78 0.81
CA ALA A 390 6.66 29.45 -0.23
C ALA A 390 5.71 29.98 -1.30
N ALA A 391 5.94 31.19 -1.82
CA ALA A 391 5.10 31.83 -2.82
C ALA A 391 5.93 32.65 -3.80
N VAL A 392 5.44 32.81 -5.04
CA VAL A 392 6.21 33.46 -6.12
C VAL A 392 5.39 34.44 -6.94
N VAL A 393 6.04 35.52 -7.37
CA VAL A 393 5.41 36.67 -8.06
C VAL A 393 5.87 36.73 -9.52
N TYR A 394 4.92 36.84 -10.46
CA TYR A 394 5.24 36.93 -11.89
C TYR A 394 5.69 38.35 -12.26
N GLY A 395 6.99 38.52 -12.50
CA GLY A 395 7.62 39.84 -12.62
C GLY A 395 8.00 40.36 -11.24
N GLY A 396 8.74 39.55 -10.48
CA GLY A 396 9.08 39.83 -9.09
C GLY A 396 9.98 38.75 -8.48
N TYR A 397 9.75 38.44 -7.21
CA TYR A 397 10.64 37.63 -6.37
C TYR A 397 9.99 36.34 -5.85
N VAL A 398 10.83 35.51 -5.21
CA VAL A 398 10.41 34.35 -4.42
C VAL A 398 10.31 34.76 -2.96
N TYR A 399 9.26 34.32 -2.26
CA TYR A 399 9.01 34.65 -0.86
C TYR A 399 8.84 33.37 -0.04
N THR A 400 9.43 33.32 1.16
CA THR A 400 9.20 32.21 2.12
C THR A 400 8.75 32.71 3.48
N SER A 401 7.90 31.92 4.14
CA SER A 401 7.31 32.19 5.45
C SER A 401 7.50 30.97 6.36
N ALA A 402 7.87 31.20 7.62
CA ALA A 402 8.02 30.17 8.64
C ALA A 402 6.93 30.23 9.74
N ASP A 403 5.92 31.08 9.58
CA ASP A 403 4.90 31.41 10.58
C ASP A 403 3.45 31.37 10.02
N TYR A 404 3.23 30.53 9.01
CA TYR A 404 1.98 30.38 8.28
C TYR A 404 1.44 31.69 7.66
N GLY A 405 2.34 32.38 6.96
CA GLY A 405 2.08 33.57 6.15
C GLY A 405 1.85 34.86 6.93
N ALA A 406 2.17 34.89 8.23
CA ALA A 406 2.05 36.10 9.05
C ALA A 406 3.20 37.09 8.81
N SER A 407 4.39 36.59 8.48
CA SER A 407 5.52 37.34 7.93
C SER A 407 6.18 36.58 6.78
N TRP A 408 6.90 37.30 5.92
CA TRP A 408 7.52 36.79 4.70
C TRP A 408 8.93 37.34 4.55
N THR A 409 9.84 36.50 4.08
CA THR A 409 11.20 36.86 3.66
C THR A 409 11.25 36.87 2.14
N GLU A 410 11.74 37.95 1.56
CA GLU A 410 11.95 38.12 0.11
C GLU A 410 13.34 37.60 -0.29
N HIS A 411 13.41 36.88 -1.40
CA HIS A 411 14.65 36.29 -1.91
C HIS A 411 14.93 36.78 -3.34
N ILE A 412 16.03 37.52 -3.50
CA ILE A 412 16.52 37.98 -4.79
C ILE A 412 17.41 36.88 -5.40
N ILE A 413 16.91 36.24 -6.45
CA ILE A 413 17.61 35.13 -7.13
C ILE A 413 18.23 35.68 -8.42
N ILE A 414 19.54 35.89 -8.38
CA ILE A 414 20.35 36.31 -9.53
C ILE A 414 20.79 35.05 -10.30
N GLY A 415 20.68 35.06 -11.63
CA GLY A 415 21.17 33.97 -12.48
C GLY A 415 22.70 34.01 -12.64
N GLU A 416 23.33 32.86 -12.89
CA GLU A 416 24.72 32.82 -13.33
C GLU A 416 24.80 33.12 -14.83
N GLU A 417 25.03 34.39 -15.18
CA GLU A 417 25.36 34.80 -16.56
C GLU A 417 26.87 34.93 -16.78
N GLY A 418 27.33 34.49 -17.96
CA GLY A 418 28.75 34.39 -18.29
C GLY A 418 29.36 35.68 -18.83
N GLU A 419 30.19 36.35 -18.02
CA GLU A 419 31.04 37.51 -18.37
C GLU A 419 30.35 38.71 -19.07
N GLY A 420 29.01 38.80 -18.97
CA GLY A 420 28.23 39.99 -19.32
C GLY A 420 28.07 40.96 -18.15
N GLU A 421 27.69 42.21 -18.44
CA GLU A 421 27.12 43.11 -17.42
C GLU A 421 25.81 42.48 -16.90
N PRO A 422 25.54 42.47 -15.59
CA PRO A 422 24.35 41.83 -15.02
C PRO A 422 23.07 42.51 -15.53
N ASP A 423 21.99 41.73 -15.70
CA ASP A 423 20.68 42.25 -16.07
C ASP A 423 20.27 43.39 -15.10
N PRO A 424 19.95 44.61 -15.60
CA PRO A 424 19.41 45.68 -14.78
C PRO A 424 18.06 45.34 -14.11
N PHE A 425 17.40 44.24 -14.48
CA PHE A 425 16.20 43.72 -13.83
C PHE A 425 16.50 42.49 -12.96
N THR A 426 16.36 42.65 -11.64
CA THR A 426 16.42 41.54 -10.66
C THR A 426 15.10 40.77 -10.54
N GLU A 427 14.06 41.18 -11.27
CA GLU A 427 12.70 40.66 -11.22
C GLU A 427 12.51 39.58 -12.29
N LYS A 428 12.03 38.39 -11.88
CA LYS A 428 11.85 37.24 -12.79
C LYS A 428 10.38 36.86 -12.93
N TYR A 429 10.04 36.26 -14.06
CA TYR A 429 8.68 35.82 -14.38
C TYR A 429 8.36 34.45 -13.77
N TRP A 430 8.38 34.35 -12.44
CA TRP A 430 8.11 33.11 -11.71
C TRP A 430 6.69 32.60 -12.00
N THR A 431 6.58 31.32 -12.38
CA THR A 431 5.31 30.70 -12.79
C THR A 431 4.77 29.71 -11.76
N ASP A 432 5.64 28.99 -11.05
CA ASP A 432 5.22 27.97 -10.09
C ASP A 432 6.30 27.62 -9.05
N VAL A 433 5.88 27.08 -7.91
CA VAL A 433 6.77 26.64 -6.82
C VAL A 433 6.22 25.38 -6.15
N ALA A 434 7.10 24.45 -5.79
CA ALA A 434 6.82 23.26 -5.00
C ALA A 434 7.82 23.09 -3.84
N SER A 435 7.45 22.27 -2.86
CA SER A 435 8.13 22.15 -1.57
C SER A 435 8.25 20.69 -1.12
N SER A 436 9.30 20.35 -0.39
CA SER A 436 9.33 19.14 0.43
C SER A 436 8.29 19.23 1.56
N ALA A 437 7.91 18.08 2.14
CA ALA A 437 6.92 17.99 3.21
C ALA A 437 7.36 18.69 4.50
N ASP A 438 8.67 18.72 4.79
CA ASP A 438 9.24 19.47 5.91
C ASP A 438 9.46 20.96 5.58
N GLY A 439 9.26 21.38 4.33
CA GLY A 439 9.50 22.73 3.82
C GLY A 439 10.97 23.12 3.65
N ALA A 440 11.95 22.26 3.94
CA ALA A 440 13.36 22.62 3.88
C ALA A 440 13.90 22.77 2.46
N ARG A 441 13.37 21.98 1.51
CA ARG A 441 13.72 22.04 0.09
C ARG A 441 12.60 22.66 -0.72
N LEU A 442 12.98 23.47 -1.70
CA LEU A 442 12.06 24.13 -2.61
C LEU A 442 12.56 23.98 -4.05
N VAL A 443 11.62 23.84 -4.99
CA VAL A 443 11.87 23.97 -6.42
C VAL A 443 10.94 25.02 -7.00
N THR A 444 11.45 25.90 -7.84
CA THR A 444 10.70 26.97 -8.50
C THR A 444 11.15 27.11 -9.95
N CYS A 445 10.32 27.76 -10.77
CA CYS A 445 10.60 27.94 -12.19
C CYS A 445 10.10 29.29 -12.70
N ALA A 446 10.78 29.82 -13.71
CA ALA A 446 10.46 31.10 -14.34
C ALA A 446 10.35 30.99 -15.86
N TRP A 447 9.53 31.87 -16.43
CA TRP A 447 9.25 31.94 -17.85
C TRP A 447 10.39 32.61 -18.63
N ALA A 448 10.87 31.95 -19.69
CA ALA A 448 12.03 32.36 -20.49
C ALA A 448 13.31 32.46 -19.66
N ASP A 449 13.51 31.44 -18.80
CA ASP A 449 14.51 31.42 -17.74
C ASP A 449 14.83 29.93 -17.42
N TYR A 450 15.32 29.67 -16.20
CA TYR A 450 15.81 28.39 -15.74
C TYR A 450 14.92 27.76 -14.64
N LEU A 451 15.29 26.54 -14.22
CA LEU A 451 14.81 25.94 -12.98
C LEU A 451 15.71 26.34 -11.82
N TYR A 452 15.15 26.48 -10.62
CA TYR A 452 15.91 26.84 -9.43
C TYR A 452 15.54 25.95 -8.24
N THR A 453 16.53 25.48 -7.49
CA THR A 453 16.33 24.69 -6.26
C THR A 453 17.01 25.33 -5.04
N SER A 454 16.36 25.26 -3.89
CA SER A 454 16.93 25.57 -2.57
C SER A 454 16.89 24.32 -1.68
N THR A 455 17.88 24.18 -0.80
CA THR A 455 17.93 23.14 0.26
C THR A 455 17.96 23.73 1.67
N ASP A 456 17.66 25.02 1.82
CA ASP A 456 17.87 25.82 3.03
C ASP A 456 16.74 26.84 3.30
N LEU A 457 15.48 26.44 3.06
CA LEU A 457 14.27 27.26 3.27
C LEU A 457 14.19 28.52 2.38
N GLY A 458 14.89 28.51 1.25
CA GLY A 458 14.96 29.60 0.28
C GLY A 458 16.13 30.56 0.47
N ALA A 459 17.03 30.35 1.44
CA ALA A 459 18.12 31.28 1.73
C ALA A 459 19.23 31.29 0.66
N THR A 460 19.44 30.19 -0.05
CA THR A 460 20.28 30.09 -1.25
C THR A 460 19.60 29.26 -2.34
N TRP A 461 19.91 29.57 -3.60
CA TRP A 461 19.30 28.93 -4.77
C TRP A 461 20.38 28.54 -5.79
N THR A 462 20.23 27.36 -6.37
CA THR A 462 21.06 26.86 -7.49
C THR A 462 20.21 26.85 -8.76
N ALA A 463 20.74 27.40 -9.86
CA ALA A 463 20.11 27.38 -11.17
C ALA A 463 20.43 26.08 -11.94
N HIS A 464 19.45 25.54 -12.66
CA HIS A 464 19.55 24.27 -13.40
C HIS A 464 18.95 24.40 -14.80
N MET A 465 19.40 23.55 -15.72
CA MET A 465 19.04 23.59 -17.15
C MET A 465 19.42 24.92 -17.82
N THR A 466 20.60 25.45 -17.45
CA THR A 466 21.21 26.69 -17.97
C THR A 466 21.81 26.55 -19.38
N ASP A 467 21.56 25.43 -20.07
CA ASP A 467 21.94 25.22 -21.47
C ASP A 467 21.05 26.00 -22.46
N ALA A 468 19.83 26.33 -22.05
CA ALA A 468 18.90 27.18 -22.81
C ALA A 468 17.76 27.72 -21.91
N GLU A 469 17.41 28.99 -22.10
CA GLU A 469 16.15 29.56 -21.60
C GLU A 469 14.95 28.75 -22.08
N ARG A 470 13.97 28.52 -21.21
CA ARG A 470 12.74 27.79 -21.54
C ARG A 470 11.53 28.46 -20.91
N TRP A 471 10.35 28.26 -21.50
CA TRP A 471 9.08 28.69 -20.91
C TRP A 471 8.62 27.69 -19.84
N TRP A 472 9.39 27.55 -18.75
CA TRP A 472 8.96 26.74 -17.63
C TRP A 472 7.66 27.31 -17.03
N TYR A 473 6.73 26.43 -16.70
CA TYR A 473 5.37 26.83 -16.34
C TYR A 473 4.84 26.14 -15.07
N CYS A 474 5.30 24.92 -14.79
CA CYS A 474 4.87 24.17 -13.60
C CYS A 474 5.98 23.25 -13.06
N VAL A 475 5.94 23.01 -11.75
CA VAL A 475 6.84 22.08 -11.03
C VAL A 475 6.09 21.30 -9.97
N ALA A 476 6.55 20.09 -9.66
CA ALA A 476 6.15 19.32 -8.49
C ALA A 476 7.35 18.61 -7.85
N SER A 477 7.22 18.30 -6.57
CA SER A 477 8.22 17.64 -5.73
C SER A 477 7.58 16.47 -5.00
N ASN A 478 8.33 15.40 -4.76
CA ASN A 478 8.00 14.40 -3.75
C ASN A 478 8.26 14.96 -2.33
N ALA A 479 7.97 14.18 -1.28
CA ALA A 479 7.94 14.67 0.10
C ALA A 479 9.33 14.95 0.70
N ASP A 480 10.40 14.28 0.26
CA ASP A 480 11.77 14.55 0.72
C ASP A 480 12.54 15.49 -0.21
N GLY A 481 11.96 15.88 -1.35
CA GLY A 481 12.55 16.74 -2.36
C GLY A 481 13.75 16.13 -3.08
N THR A 482 13.77 14.82 -3.26
CA THR A 482 14.77 14.11 -4.10
C THR A 482 14.24 13.83 -5.51
N HIS A 483 12.96 13.49 -5.65
CA HIS A 483 12.29 13.33 -6.93
C HIS A 483 11.53 14.61 -7.30
N LEU A 484 11.86 15.19 -8.45
CA LEU A 484 11.28 16.45 -8.95
C LEU A 484 10.80 16.27 -10.39
N VAL A 485 9.70 16.94 -10.75
CA VAL A 485 9.21 17.00 -12.13
C VAL A 485 8.88 18.43 -12.52
N ALA A 486 9.26 18.84 -13.73
CA ALA A 486 9.09 20.18 -14.26
C ALA A 486 8.51 20.16 -15.69
N GLY A 487 7.67 21.15 -16.03
CA GLY A 487 6.98 21.24 -17.31
C GLY A 487 7.25 22.55 -18.04
N VAL A 488 7.51 22.44 -19.35
CA VAL A 488 7.72 23.58 -20.26
C VAL A 488 6.46 23.81 -21.11
N LEU A 489 5.99 25.06 -21.22
CA LEU A 489 4.92 25.41 -22.13
C LEU A 489 5.42 25.34 -23.60
N ASP A 490 4.68 24.63 -24.44
CA ASP A 490 5.09 24.24 -25.81
C ASP A 490 6.36 23.38 -25.85
N GLY A 491 6.55 22.53 -24.84
CA GLY A 491 7.75 21.72 -24.68
C GLY A 491 7.52 20.36 -24.03
N TYR A 492 8.54 19.89 -23.32
CA TYR A 492 8.63 18.56 -22.73
C TYR A 492 8.41 18.60 -21.22
N LEU A 493 8.23 17.43 -20.60
CA LEU A 493 8.48 17.27 -19.16
C LEU A 493 9.96 16.96 -18.93
N TYR A 494 10.44 17.27 -17.73
CA TYR A 494 11.77 16.93 -17.25
C TYR A 494 11.65 16.33 -15.85
N THR A 495 12.36 15.21 -15.60
CA THR A 495 12.36 14.50 -14.31
C THR A 495 13.77 14.45 -13.72
N SER A 496 13.90 14.78 -12.44
CA SER A 496 15.10 14.59 -11.61
C SER A 496 14.83 13.51 -10.57
N THR A 497 15.86 12.71 -10.25
CA THR A 497 15.85 11.74 -9.13
C THR A 497 17.00 11.97 -8.14
N ASP A 498 17.67 13.12 -8.23
CA ASP A 498 18.87 13.45 -7.46
C ASP A 498 18.80 14.85 -6.81
N SER A 499 17.59 15.30 -6.48
CA SER A 499 17.29 16.62 -5.89
C SER A 499 17.51 17.82 -6.84
N GLY A 500 17.54 17.59 -8.15
CA GLY A 500 17.61 18.61 -9.19
C GLY A 500 18.98 18.75 -9.85
N ASN A 501 19.98 17.96 -9.47
CA ASN A 501 21.34 18.04 -10.02
C ASN A 501 21.41 17.53 -11.47
N THR A 502 20.56 16.58 -11.87
CA THR A 502 20.41 16.14 -13.26
C THR A 502 18.95 15.97 -13.66
N TRP A 503 18.62 16.33 -14.90
CA TRP A 503 17.25 16.31 -15.43
C TRP A 503 17.17 15.50 -16.72
N THR A 504 16.27 14.52 -16.74
CA THR A 504 15.97 13.70 -17.93
C THR A 504 14.71 14.20 -18.62
N ALA A 505 14.79 14.54 -19.91
CA ALA A 505 13.63 14.93 -20.71
C ALA A 505 12.69 13.73 -20.97
N ARG A 506 11.37 13.97 -20.88
CA ARG A 506 10.30 12.97 -21.04
C ARG A 506 9.23 13.49 -22.01
N MET A 507 8.57 12.57 -22.73
CA MET A 507 7.57 12.88 -23.77
C MET A 507 8.09 13.86 -24.84
N THR A 508 9.25 13.52 -25.41
CA THR A 508 9.98 14.32 -26.41
C THR A 508 9.43 14.21 -27.83
N ASP A 509 8.27 13.57 -28.02
CA ASP A 509 7.64 13.29 -29.30
C ASP A 509 6.89 14.50 -29.90
N THR A 510 6.31 15.35 -29.05
CA THR A 510 5.63 16.60 -29.44
C THR A 510 5.74 17.65 -28.34
N GLY A 511 5.81 18.92 -28.73
CA GLY A 511 5.65 20.05 -27.81
C GLY A 511 4.21 20.08 -27.26
N ARG A 512 4.10 20.21 -25.93
CA ARG A 512 2.82 20.22 -25.21
C ARG A 512 2.77 21.42 -24.28
N TYR A 513 1.59 21.99 -24.09
CA TYR A 513 1.40 23.14 -23.20
C TYR A 513 1.16 22.63 -21.77
N TRP A 514 2.23 22.10 -21.16
CA TRP A 514 2.22 21.65 -19.78
C TRP A 514 1.82 22.80 -18.86
N SER A 515 0.69 22.65 -18.19
CA SER A 515 0.07 23.70 -17.39
C SER A 515 0.17 23.43 -15.88
N VAL A 516 0.18 22.16 -15.47
CA VAL A 516 0.20 21.74 -14.06
C VAL A 516 0.80 20.35 -13.88
N LEU A 517 1.40 20.12 -12.71
CA LEU A 517 2.02 18.87 -12.28
C LEU A 517 1.65 18.55 -10.82
N ALA A 518 1.64 17.26 -10.47
CA ALA A 518 1.56 16.76 -9.10
C ALA A 518 2.38 15.46 -8.95
N SER A 519 2.75 15.15 -7.69
CA SER A 519 3.57 14.01 -7.31
C SER A 519 3.03 13.37 -6.02
N SER A 520 3.07 12.05 -5.92
CA SER A 520 2.99 11.33 -4.64
C SER A 520 4.21 11.65 -3.75
N ALA A 521 4.15 11.25 -2.48
CA ALA A 521 5.19 11.59 -1.51
C ALA A 521 6.50 10.81 -1.69
N ASP A 522 6.43 9.59 -2.23
CA ASP A 522 7.60 8.83 -2.67
C ASP A 522 8.12 9.32 -4.04
N GLY A 523 7.24 9.84 -4.88
CA GLY A 523 7.53 10.30 -6.25
C GLY A 523 7.29 9.24 -7.33
N SER A 524 6.76 8.05 -6.99
CA SER A 524 6.46 6.99 -7.96
C SER A 524 5.32 7.38 -8.90
N ASN A 525 4.29 8.00 -8.33
CA ASN A 525 3.06 8.39 -9.00
C ASN A 525 3.10 9.89 -9.35
N LEU A 526 3.10 10.21 -10.64
CA LEU A 526 3.13 11.58 -11.15
C LEU A 526 1.95 11.85 -12.08
N LEU A 527 1.42 13.06 -12.02
CA LEU A 527 0.24 13.48 -12.77
C LEU A 527 0.51 14.81 -13.50
N GLY A 528 0.34 14.84 -14.81
CA GLY A 528 0.65 15.99 -15.66
C GLY A 528 -0.54 16.43 -16.51
N GLY A 529 -0.97 17.69 -16.34
CA GLY A 529 -2.01 18.31 -17.14
C GLY A 529 -1.44 19.12 -18.30
N SER A 530 -1.97 18.92 -19.50
CA SER A 530 -1.70 19.77 -20.66
C SER A 530 -2.92 20.62 -21.03
N SER A 531 -2.74 21.93 -21.17
CA SER A 531 -3.81 22.87 -21.54
C SER A 531 -4.19 22.80 -23.04
N ASN A 532 -3.30 22.30 -23.90
CA ASN A 532 -3.56 22.08 -25.32
C ASN A 532 -3.87 20.62 -25.69
N GLY A 533 -3.95 19.71 -24.71
CA GLY A 533 -4.10 18.28 -24.96
C GLY A 533 -4.73 17.48 -23.81
N TYR A 534 -4.01 16.45 -23.36
CA TYR A 534 -4.55 15.40 -22.50
C TYR A 534 -4.04 15.49 -21.05
N LEU A 535 -4.59 14.62 -20.20
CA LEU A 535 -4.04 14.31 -18.88
C LEU A 535 -3.07 13.14 -19.03
N TYR A 536 -1.95 13.15 -18.33
CA TYR A 536 -0.92 12.11 -18.43
C TYR A 536 -0.57 11.60 -17.03
N VAL A 537 -0.49 10.27 -16.88
CA VAL A 537 -0.22 9.59 -15.61
C VAL A 537 1.05 8.75 -15.74
N SER A 538 1.92 8.83 -14.74
CA SER A 538 3.09 7.96 -14.53
C SER A 538 2.91 7.21 -13.22
N THR A 539 3.32 5.95 -13.18
CA THR A 539 3.42 5.13 -11.95
C THR A 539 4.83 4.55 -11.77
N ASP A 540 5.83 5.16 -12.43
CA ASP A 540 7.21 4.66 -12.52
C ASP A 540 8.26 5.79 -12.40
N PHE A 541 8.02 6.75 -11.50
CA PHE A 541 8.87 7.93 -11.26
C PHE A 541 9.06 8.83 -12.50
N GLY A 542 8.09 8.81 -13.41
CA GLY A 542 8.07 9.61 -14.64
C GLY A 542 8.85 8.99 -15.78
N ALA A 543 9.22 7.71 -15.71
CA ALA A 543 9.96 7.03 -16.76
C ALA A 543 9.09 6.79 -18.00
N THR A 544 7.82 6.42 -17.81
CA THR A 544 6.80 6.28 -18.86
C THR A 544 5.52 7.03 -18.47
N TRP A 545 4.72 7.42 -19.47
CA TRP A 545 3.53 8.25 -19.25
C TRP A 545 2.37 7.76 -20.10
N THR A 546 1.25 7.47 -19.46
CA THR A 546 0.01 7.02 -20.10
C THR A 546 -0.97 8.18 -20.23
N ALA A 547 -1.40 8.46 -21.47
CA ALA A 547 -2.43 9.47 -21.73
C ALA A 547 -3.83 8.99 -21.29
N ARG A 548 -4.59 9.87 -20.64
CA ARG A 548 -5.99 9.71 -20.23
C ARG A 548 -6.84 10.80 -20.88
N PHE A 549 -8.15 10.58 -21.00
CA PHE A 549 -9.09 11.53 -21.63
C PHE A 549 -8.72 11.88 -23.09
N THR A 550 -8.28 10.89 -23.86
CA THR A 550 -7.80 11.04 -25.25
C THR A 550 -8.91 11.38 -26.26
N ASP A 551 -10.17 11.31 -25.85
CA ASP A 551 -11.36 11.64 -26.62
C ASP A 551 -11.53 13.14 -26.92
N ALA A 552 -11.03 14.02 -26.03
CA ALA A 552 -11.10 15.46 -26.21
C ALA A 552 -10.09 16.21 -25.33
N ASN A 553 -9.46 17.27 -25.88
CA ASN A 553 -8.80 18.28 -25.06
C ASN A 553 -9.85 18.97 -24.17
N ARG A 554 -9.58 19.02 -22.86
CA ARG A 554 -10.45 19.61 -21.84
C ARG A 554 -9.88 20.88 -21.20
N GLY A 555 -8.64 21.27 -21.56
CA GLY A 555 -7.94 22.40 -20.96
C GLY A 555 -7.62 22.16 -19.49
N TRP A 556 -6.70 21.23 -19.21
CA TRP A 556 -6.32 20.88 -17.83
C TRP A 556 -5.67 22.07 -17.13
N LYS A 557 -6.14 22.38 -15.91
CA LYS A 557 -5.74 23.58 -15.15
C LYS A 557 -5.30 23.32 -13.71
N GLY A 558 -5.50 22.12 -13.20
CA GLY A 558 -5.02 21.73 -11.87
C GLY A 558 -5.06 20.23 -11.71
N VAL A 559 -4.07 19.72 -10.99
CA VAL A 559 -3.92 18.31 -10.64
C VAL A 559 -3.44 18.20 -9.21
N ALA A 560 -3.83 17.15 -8.51
CA ALA A 560 -3.37 16.84 -7.17
C ALA A 560 -3.49 15.32 -6.94
N CYS A 561 -2.77 14.78 -5.96
CA CYS A 561 -2.88 13.38 -5.57
C CYS A 561 -2.67 13.20 -4.06
N SER A 562 -3.10 12.07 -3.53
CA SER A 562 -2.79 11.64 -2.17
C SER A 562 -1.30 11.28 -2.01
N GLN A 563 -0.86 11.19 -0.77
CA GLN A 563 0.50 10.81 -0.36
C GLN A 563 0.92 9.46 -0.94
N ASP A 564 -0.04 8.53 -1.01
CA ASP A 564 0.10 7.16 -1.55
C ASP A 564 -0.13 7.05 -3.07
N GLY A 565 -0.45 8.16 -3.77
CA GLY A 565 -0.74 8.17 -5.21
C GLY A 565 -2.09 7.55 -5.63
N LEU A 566 -2.76 6.79 -4.75
CA LEU A 566 -3.98 6.04 -5.09
C LEU A 566 -5.14 6.94 -5.52
N ARG A 567 -5.38 8.03 -4.79
CA ARG A 567 -6.38 9.05 -5.13
C ARG A 567 -5.72 10.15 -5.94
N MET A 568 -6.22 10.35 -7.16
CA MET A 568 -5.75 11.39 -8.06
C MET A 568 -6.91 12.30 -8.46
N PHE A 569 -6.67 13.61 -8.49
CA PHE A 569 -7.63 14.64 -8.87
C PHE A 569 -7.15 15.42 -10.08
N ALA A 570 -8.07 15.72 -11.00
CA ALA A 570 -7.79 16.55 -12.15
C ALA A 570 -8.98 17.48 -12.44
N ILE A 571 -8.70 18.78 -12.56
CA ILE A 571 -9.69 19.82 -12.89
C ILE A 571 -9.40 20.43 -14.26
N ALA A 572 -10.48 20.69 -15.00
CA ALA A 572 -10.44 21.11 -16.38
C ALA A 572 -11.31 22.35 -16.61
N ASN A 573 -10.77 23.32 -17.36
CA ASN A 573 -11.39 24.62 -17.57
C ASN A 573 -12.72 24.47 -18.31
N SER A 574 -13.81 24.91 -17.68
CA SER A 574 -15.20 24.74 -18.12
C SER A 574 -15.66 23.28 -18.33
N ASN A 575 -14.84 22.28 -17.99
CA ASN A 575 -15.09 20.86 -18.28
C ASN A 575 -15.33 19.99 -17.04
N GLY A 576 -15.01 20.48 -15.83
CA GLY A 576 -15.40 19.84 -14.56
C GLY A 576 -14.22 19.38 -13.71
N ALA A 577 -14.53 18.60 -12.68
CA ALA A 577 -13.55 17.97 -11.78
C ALA A 577 -13.70 16.45 -11.81
N TYR A 578 -12.57 15.75 -11.90
CA TYR A 578 -12.47 14.30 -12.03
C TYR A 578 -11.60 13.72 -10.92
N MET A 579 -11.90 12.48 -10.51
CA MET A 579 -11.18 11.72 -9.51
C MET A 579 -10.91 10.29 -9.98
N SER A 580 -9.72 9.80 -9.70
CA SER A 580 -9.30 8.40 -9.75
C SER A 580 -9.16 7.86 -8.32
N THR A 581 -9.36 6.57 -8.13
CA THR A 581 -9.04 5.83 -6.88
C THR A 581 -8.17 4.60 -7.17
N ASP A 582 -7.51 4.56 -8.32
CA ASP A 582 -6.79 3.42 -8.89
C ASP A 582 -5.54 3.86 -9.67
N GLU A 583 -4.73 4.74 -9.06
CA GLU A 583 -3.44 5.21 -9.62
C GLU A 583 -3.59 5.85 -11.01
N GLY A 584 -4.71 6.53 -11.22
CA GLY A 584 -5.05 7.21 -12.47
C GLY A 584 -5.48 6.27 -13.59
N ALA A 585 -5.81 5.00 -13.31
CA ALA A 585 -6.25 4.04 -14.32
C ALA A 585 -7.66 4.33 -14.85
N THR A 586 -8.63 4.59 -13.97
CA THR A 586 -10.00 4.98 -14.32
C THR A 586 -10.40 6.29 -13.64
N TRP A 587 -11.34 7.03 -14.23
CA TRP A 587 -11.67 8.37 -13.77
C TRP A 587 -13.17 8.63 -13.75
N THR A 588 -13.68 9.08 -12.60
CA THR A 588 -15.08 9.46 -12.40
C THR A 588 -15.21 10.98 -12.31
N ALA A 589 -16.24 11.56 -12.93
CA ALA A 589 -16.56 12.98 -12.76
C ALA A 589 -17.19 13.23 -11.38
N VAL A 590 -16.52 14.01 -10.53
CA VAL A 590 -16.92 14.27 -9.13
C VAL A 590 -17.42 15.70 -8.91
N GLY A 591 -17.20 16.62 -9.84
CA GLY A 591 -17.62 18.03 -9.70
C GLY A 591 -18.12 18.69 -10.98
N PRO A 592 -19.00 19.71 -10.84
CA PRO A 592 -19.65 20.37 -11.97
C PRO A 592 -18.65 21.18 -12.81
N ALA A 593 -19.01 21.45 -14.05
CA ALA A 593 -18.27 22.36 -14.92
C ALA A 593 -18.14 23.76 -14.28
N ARG A 594 -16.89 24.19 -14.06
CA ARG A 594 -16.51 25.54 -13.63
C ARG A 594 -15.23 25.96 -14.36
N ASN A 595 -14.92 27.26 -14.34
CA ASN A 595 -13.68 27.80 -14.90
C ASN A 595 -12.53 27.63 -13.89
N TYR A 596 -12.16 26.38 -13.60
CA TYR A 596 -11.14 26.04 -12.61
C TYR A 596 -9.72 26.46 -13.03
N GLU A 597 -8.85 26.80 -12.07
CA GLU A 597 -7.47 27.29 -12.30
C GLU A 597 -6.36 26.69 -11.42
N GLY A 598 -6.71 26.06 -10.30
CA GLY A 598 -5.74 25.55 -9.33
C GLY A 598 -6.36 24.49 -8.44
N ALA A 599 -5.54 23.54 -8.00
CA ALA A 599 -5.93 22.42 -7.16
C ALA A 599 -4.79 22.02 -6.23
N SER A 600 -5.15 21.62 -5.00
CA SER A 600 -4.30 20.90 -4.05
C SER A 600 -5.17 19.95 -3.24
N ALA A 601 -4.58 18.94 -2.61
CA ALA A 601 -5.31 17.92 -1.85
C ALA A 601 -4.75 17.75 -0.43
N SER A 602 -5.53 17.14 0.46
CA SER A 602 -5.01 16.53 1.68
C SER A 602 -4.24 15.24 1.34
N ALA A 603 -3.32 14.84 2.20
CA ALA A 603 -2.45 13.67 2.02
C ALA A 603 -3.24 12.35 1.93
N ASP A 604 -4.39 12.25 2.60
CA ASP A 604 -5.31 11.11 2.47
C ASP A 604 -6.13 11.13 1.16
N GLY A 605 -6.11 12.24 0.40
CA GLY A 605 -6.93 12.45 -0.78
C GLY A 605 -8.44 12.62 -0.49
N MET A 606 -8.85 12.81 0.76
CA MET A 606 -10.26 12.97 1.13
C MET A 606 -10.79 14.39 0.91
N GLN A 607 -9.89 15.38 0.77
CA GLN A 607 -10.24 16.77 0.48
C GLN A 607 -9.48 17.25 -0.77
N LEU A 608 -10.22 17.78 -1.75
CA LEU A 608 -9.68 18.54 -2.88
C LEU A 608 -10.06 20.02 -2.68
N PHE A 609 -9.06 20.89 -2.60
CA PHE A 609 -9.21 22.33 -2.50
C PHE A 609 -8.87 22.98 -3.85
N THR A 610 -9.74 23.85 -4.37
CA THR A 610 -9.63 24.32 -5.76
C THR A 610 -10.23 25.72 -5.99
N THR A 611 -9.69 26.42 -6.99
CA THR A 611 -9.99 27.82 -7.35
C THR A 611 -10.76 27.94 -8.66
N THR A 612 -11.35 29.10 -8.91
CA THR A 612 -11.95 29.47 -10.22
C THR A 612 -11.52 30.86 -10.68
N TYR A 613 -11.35 31.04 -12.00
CA TYR A 613 -10.81 32.27 -12.60
C TYR A 613 -11.79 33.45 -12.61
N GLY A 614 -11.24 34.64 -12.89
CA GLY A 614 -11.96 35.91 -12.87
C GLY A 614 -12.23 36.36 -11.43
N PRO A 615 -13.25 37.19 -11.16
CA PRO A 615 -13.79 37.36 -9.81
C PRO A 615 -14.49 36.05 -9.39
N GLY A 616 -13.69 35.06 -9.01
CA GLY A 616 -14.09 33.68 -8.78
C GLY A 616 -14.07 33.29 -7.30
N ARG A 617 -14.39 32.02 -7.04
CA ARG A 617 -14.55 31.46 -5.70
C ARG A 617 -13.55 30.34 -5.42
N LEU A 618 -13.31 30.12 -4.13
CA LEU A 618 -12.71 28.91 -3.62
C LEU A 618 -13.78 27.84 -3.40
N TYR A 619 -13.41 26.59 -3.64
CA TYR A 619 -14.23 25.43 -3.36
C TYR A 619 -13.43 24.34 -2.67
N ILE A 620 -14.06 23.66 -1.70
CA ILE A 620 -13.55 22.40 -1.15
C ILE A 620 -14.54 21.30 -1.53
N PHE A 621 -14.06 20.31 -2.26
CA PHE A 621 -14.70 19.01 -2.37
C PHE A 621 -14.23 18.14 -1.21
N ARG A 622 -15.18 17.61 -0.44
CA ARG A 622 -14.90 16.61 0.60
C ARG A 622 -15.54 15.31 0.17
N LEU A 623 -14.72 14.27 -0.03
CA LEU A 623 -15.22 12.93 -0.29
C LEU A 623 -16.12 12.51 0.87
N ALA A 624 -17.17 11.74 0.59
CA ALA A 624 -18.09 11.35 1.63
C ALA A 624 -17.40 10.36 2.58
N ASN A 625 -17.28 10.71 3.86
CA ASN A 625 -16.79 9.81 4.93
C ASN A 625 -17.82 8.69 5.27
N ALA A 626 -18.37 8.08 4.24
CA ALA A 626 -19.15 6.86 4.28
C ALA A 626 -18.26 5.74 3.74
N PHE A 627 -17.42 5.17 4.61
CA PHE A 627 -16.98 3.80 4.38
C PHE A 627 -18.23 2.91 4.37
N LEU A 628 -18.35 2.03 3.39
CA LEU A 628 -19.44 1.06 3.37
C LEU A 628 -19.30 0.15 4.61
N ALA A 629 -20.23 0.27 5.56
CA ALA A 629 -20.24 -0.59 6.74
C ALA A 629 -20.51 -2.05 6.34
N SER A 630 -21.39 -2.24 5.35
CA SER A 630 -21.61 -3.50 4.66
C SER A 630 -21.86 -3.25 3.17
N THR A 631 -21.82 -4.32 2.37
CA THR A 631 -22.47 -4.36 1.05
C THR A 631 -23.99 -4.25 1.16
N THR A 632 -24.65 -3.90 0.06
CA THR A 632 -26.11 -3.94 -0.10
C THR A 632 -26.60 -5.38 0.09
N ALA A 633 -27.68 -5.61 0.84
CA ALA A 633 -28.18 -6.96 1.07
C ALA A 633 -28.84 -7.59 -0.17
N GLY A 634 -28.61 -8.89 -0.38
CA GLY A 634 -29.13 -9.66 -1.50
C GLY A 634 -28.31 -9.58 -2.79
N THR A 635 -28.87 -10.12 -3.89
CA THR A 635 -28.15 -10.35 -5.17
C THR A 635 -27.74 -9.09 -5.93
N GLY A 636 -28.05 -7.89 -5.41
CA GLY A 636 -27.57 -6.62 -5.95
C GLY A 636 -26.24 -6.17 -5.32
N GLY A 637 -25.91 -6.66 -4.13
CA GLY A 637 -24.65 -6.33 -3.46
C GLY A 637 -23.49 -7.18 -3.94
N TYR A 638 -22.28 -6.63 -3.81
CA TYR A 638 -21.04 -7.34 -4.15
C TYR A 638 -19.81 -6.69 -3.52
N LEU A 639 -18.71 -7.45 -3.56
CA LEU A 639 -17.35 -7.02 -3.25
C LEU A 639 -16.43 -7.48 -4.37
N SER A 640 -15.64 -6.60 -4.97
CA SER A 640 -14.71 -6.90 -6.07
C SER A 640 -13.29 -6.46 -5.76
N GLY A 641 -12.32 -7.10 -6.40
CA GLY A 641 -10.89 -6.83 -6.25
C GLY A 641 -10.13 -6.82 -7.58
N SER A 642 -9.03 -6.07 -7.61
CA SER A 642 -8.12 -5.93 -8.75
C SER A 642 -7.34 -7.22 -9.06
N GLN A 643 -6.54 -7.22 -10.14
CA GLN A 643 -5.44 -8.18 -10.27
C GLN A 643 -4.51 -8.09 -9.05
N ASN A 644 -3.95 -9.24 -8.66
CA ASN A 644 -3.11 -9.50 -7.48
C ASN A 644 -3.77 -9.19 -6.12
N SER A 645 -5.08 -8.91 -6.09
CA SER A 645 -5.82 -8.78 -4.82
C SER A 645 -6.27 -10.14 -4.27
N THR A 646 -6.22 -10.27 -2.95
CA THR A 646 -6.54 -11.52 -2.22
C THR A 646 -7.35 -11.21 -0.97
N ILE A 647 -8.28 -12.10 -0.60
CA ILE A 647 -9.17 -11.93 0.55
C ILE A 647 -9.57 -13.25 1.19
N GLU A 648 -9.71 -13.25 2.52
CA GLU A 648 -10.45 -14.26 3.28
C GLU A 648 -11.70 -13.63 3.89
N ILE A 649 -12.84 -14.30 3.75
CA ILE A 649 -14.14 -13.87 4.29
C ILE A 649 -14.76 -15.01 5.10
N GLN A 650 -15.18 -14.71 6.33
CA GLN A 650 -15.85 -15.63 7.25
C GLN A 650 -17.36 -15.39 7.28
N TYR A 651 -18.15 -16.47 7.39
CA TYR A 651 -19.57 -16.40 7.68
C TYR A 651 -19.80 -16.26 9.19
N ILE A 652 -20.51 -15.21 9.61
CA ILE A 652 -20.76 -14.88 11.03
C ILE A 652 -22.20 -15.16 11.48
N GLY A 653 -23.03 -15.74 10.61
CA GLY A 653 -24.44 -16.01 10.88
C GLY A 653 -25.38 -14.95 10.29
N ASN A 654 -26.70 -15.19 10.38
CA ASN A 654 -27.74 -14.27 9.91
C ASN A 654 -27.50 -13.73 8.48
N ASP A 655 -27.21 -14.63 7.54
CA ASP A 655 -26.87 -14.31 6.14
C ASP A 655 -25.66 -13.35 5.95
N THR A 656 -24.92 -13.06 7.02
CA THR A 656 -23.87 -12.04 7.06
C THR A 656 -22.47 -12.65 7.10
N PHE A 657 -21.56 -12.02 6.36
CA PHE A 657 -20.15 -12.37 6.25
C PHE A 657 -19.26 -11.20 6.69
N THR A 658 -17.99 -11.45 7.03
CA THR A 658 -16.98 -10.41 7.29
C THR A 658 -15.61 -10.77 6.69
N PRO A 659 -14.86 -9.83 6.09
CA PRO A 659 -13.45 -10.03 5.82
C PRO A 659 -12.67 -10.34 7.11
N LEU A 660 -11.73 -11.29 7.04
CA LEU A 660 -10.76 -11.56 8.10
C LEU A 660 -9.38 -11.01 7.75
N THR A 661 -8.90 -11.31 6.54
CA THR A 661 -7.62 -10.84 6.00
C THR A 661 -7.80 -10.44 4.53
N PHE A 662 -7.05 -9.44 4.07
CA PHE A 662 -7.13 -8.95 2.69
C PHE A 662 -5.88 -8.16 2.30
N ALA A 663 -5.56 -8.13 1.01
CA ALA A 663 -4.53 -7.28 0.41
C ALA A 663 -4.87 -6.93 -1.05
N GLY A 664 -4.42 -5.76 -1.53
CA GLY A 664 -4.76 -5.19 -2.83
C GLY A 664 -5.92 -4.17 -2.77
N SER A 665 -6.43 -3.79 -3.94
CA SER A 665 -7.46 -2.75 -4.08
C SER A 665 -8.86 -3.34 -4.26
N PHE A 666 -9.86 -2.77 -3.57
CA PHE A 666 -11.22 -3.33 -3.48
C PHE A 666 -12.32 -2.28 -3.71
N SER A 667 -13.45 -2.72 -4.26
CA SER A 667 -14.66 -1.93 -4.47
C SER A 667 -15.91 -2.73 -4.12
N ALA A 668 -17.01 -2.07 -3.74
CA ALA A 668 -18.21 -2.74 -3.23
C ALA A 668 -19.48 -1.92 -3.47
N ASN A 669 -20.63 -2.58 -3.33
CA ASN A 669 -21.98 -2.00 -3.42
C ASN A 669 -22.93 -2.72 -2.47
#